data_AF-A0A646KET1-F1
#
_entry.id   AF-A0A646KET1-F1
#
_cell.length_a   1.000
_cell.length_b   1.000
_cell.length_c   1.000
_cell.angle_alpha   90.00
_cell.angle_beta   90.00
_cell.angle_gamma   90.00
#
_symmetry.space_group_name_H-M   'P 1'
#
loop_
_entity.id
_entity.type
_entity.pdbx_description
1 polymer ?
#
loop_
_entity_poly.entity_id
_entity_poly.type
_entity_poly.pdbx_seq_one_letter_code
_entity_poly.pdbx_strand_id
1 'polypeptide(L)'
;MAEYLSPGVYIEETDAGPRPIAGVSTSTAGMVGVTARGPYTGKPKLVTNFLEFQNTFGGFLPEPAAPVRDAWANNPAEGGRWWLFPLAVKGFFDNGGQRLYIKRVASAQAEPASGVLGHGLVSPVAADAAKGAKTLELGHLIGFAGVGQQIQLFRGDDQQAIHTAEVAAYDRTARRIELDTALPAEVRAARGDYAQVGTRDTEQTLSFSAVSPGSWGGAVQVRVRPVVGAALPILPDPQEGGLFITGLAADAAEDSGTVEVATASGLDPGELPAEVWVQIGAGRFTVQVSPPADGKVTLTFPPGTTHPAWRTGLSVRRVRRAAAAAGRTLRIGGASRLYEGAVVQLDDGARLSVLNVDTVAADVVTFDRDVPGTYFETDRLHLIEAEVDTRFADPAGAGVTETFGNLRLTGDSSASLTAALQARSQLVRATALTGLSADPAKFPAPATGSWLTLADGDDAYGSLSVADFAGADGGSGRRTGIVALEDIDEVAVCAVPGVWSGTVASALITHCELLKDRFAVLDPPDGLDIEGIQAFREPFDTKYAALYYPWLVTRDPSVNRDVDVPPSGHLAGIYARVDTERGVHKAPANTVIRGIRLTDGFAQDVTKRHQDLLNPKGINALRFFPGLGHRVWGARTLSSDSSWKYINVRRLFLYLEESIDEGTQWVVFEPNDESLWALVRQTITNFLTTVWRSGALAGTTADEAFFVACDRTTMTEDDLANGRLICVIGVAPVFPAEFVIFRIQQKTRESQLA
;
A
#
# COMPACT_ATOMS: atom_id res chain seq x y z
N MET A 1 -34.03 -14.89 48.11
CA MET A 1 -33.47 -13.58 48.47
C MET A 1 -32.35 -13.85 49.45
N ALA A 2 -31.10 -13.56 49.11
CA ALA A 2 -29.97 -13.86 49.98
C ALA A 2 -30.04 -13.01 51.25
N GLU A 3 -29.80 -13.62 52.41
CA GLU A 3 -29.86 -12.95 53.71
C GLU A 3 -28.44 -12.53 54.10
N TYR A 4 -28.14 -11.22 54.04
CA TYR A 4 -26.82 -10.68 54.36
C TYR A 4 -26.75 -10.34 55.85
N LEU A 5 -25.94 -11.08 56.61
CA LEU A 5 -25.93 -11.06 58.09
C LEU A 5 -24.86 -10.12 58.71
N SER A 6 -24.15 -9.32 57.91
CA SER A 6 -23.09 -8.43 58.41
C SER A 6 -22.84 -7.23 57.47
N PRO A 7 -22.38 -6.07 57.97
CA PRO A 7 -22.02 -4.93 57.10
C PRO A 7 -20.74 -5.21 56.30
N GLY A 8 -20.76 -5.03 54.97
CA GLY A 8 -19.61 -5.22 54.07
C GLY A 8 -19.90 -4.76 52.63
N VAL A 9 -18.88 -4.74 51.77
CA VAL A 9 -19.05 -4.56 50.31
C VAL A 9 -19.19 -5.94 49.69
N TYR A 10 -20.34 -6.21 49.08
CA TYR A 10 -20.64 -7.45 48.38
C TYR A 10 -20.65 -7.16 46.88
N ILE A 11 -19.84 -7.91 46.12
CA ILE A 11 -19.83 -7.85 44.66
C ILE A 11 -20.68 -9.02 44.18
N GLU A 12 -21.75 -8.72 43.46
CA GLU A 12 -22.64 -9.70 42.84
C GLU A 12 -22.43 -9.61 41.33
N GLU A 13 -21.98 -10.70 40.71
CA GLU A 13 -21.94 -10.80 39.25
C GLU A 13 -23.37 -11.01 38.76
N THR A 14 -24.03 -9.91 38.38
CA THR A 14 -25.21 -9.97 37.52
C THR A 14 -24.72 -10.08 36.08
N ASP A 15 -25.00 -11.21 35.41
CA ASP A 15 -24.88 -11.26 33.96
C ASP A 15 -25.72 -10.12 33.38
N ALA A 16 -25.07 -9.20 32.68
CA ALA A 16 -25.79 -8.24 31.86
C ALA A 16 -26.60 -9.08 30.88
N GLY A 17 -27.94 -9.03 30.99
CA GLY A 17 -28.82 -9.76 30.08
C GLY A 17 -28.44 -9.55 28.61
N PRO A 18 -28.95 -10.40 27.69
CA PRO A 18 -28.48 -10.43 26.31
C PRO A 18 -28.45 -9.05 25.68
N ARG A 19 -27.38 -8.79 24.93
CA ARG A 19 -27.17 -7.50 24.27
C ARG A 19 -28.34 -7.24 23.31
N PRO A 20 -28.88 -6.01 23.27
CA PRO A 20 -29.88 -5.64 22.27
C PRO A 20 -29.36 -5.91 20.86
N ILE A 21 -30.22 -6.42 19.97
CA ILE A 21 -29.89 -6.59 18.55
C ILE A 21 -29.62 -5.20 17.94
N ALA A 22 -28.43 -5.02 17.38
CA ALA A 22 -28.09 -3.85 16.59
C ALA A 22 -28.47 -4.11 15.12
N GLY A 23 -28.90 -3.07 14.43
CA GLY A 23 -29.15 -3.15 13.00
C GLY A 23 -27.85 -3.23 12.21
N VAL A 24 -27.75 -4.17 11.27
CA VAL A 24 -26.60 -4.26 10.36
C VAL A 24 -26.54 -3.11 9.36
N SER A 25 -25.33 -2.85 8.81
CA SER A 25 -25.16 -1.86 7.75
C SER A 25 -25.77 -2.35 6.44
N THR A 26 -26.68 -1.56 5.85
CA THR A 26 -27.23 -1.83 4.50
C THR A 26 -26.57 -0.98 3.40
N SER A 27 -25.63 -0.12 3.78
CA SER A 27 -25.00 0.90 2.92
C SER A 27 -23.64 0.48 2.35
N THR A 28 -23.08 -0.63 2.83
CA THR A 28 -21.79 -1.16 2.38
C THR A 28 -21.97 -1.87 1.04
N ALA A 29 -21.19 -1.47 0.04
CA ALA A 29 -21.21 -2.08 -1.28
C ALA A 29 -19.96 -2.93 -1.54
N GLY A 30 -20.10 -3.94 -2.40
CA GLY A 30 -19.03 -4.74 -2.96
C GLY A 30 -19.07 -4.65 -4.48
N MET A 31 -17.94 -4.35 -5.11
CA MET A 31 -17.84 -4.25 -6.56
C MET A 31 -16.66 -5.06 -7.09
N VAL A 32 -16.88 -5.68 -8.24
CA VAL A 32 -15.87 -6.46 -8.97
C VAL A 32 -15.60 -5.78 -10.30
N GLY A 33 -14.34 -5.60 -10.65
CA GLY A 33 -13.98 -4.99 -11.91
C GLY A 33 -12.49 -4.85 -12.14
N VAL A 34 -12.14 -4.41 -13.35
CA VAL A 34 -10.74 -4.24 -13.76
C VAL A 34 -10.22 -2.88 -13.28
N THR A 35 -8.98 -2.85 -12.80
CA THR A 35 -8.28 -1.63 -12.37
C THR A 35 -6.84 -1.63 -12.85
N ALA A 36 -6.23 -0.44 -12.94
CA ALA A 36 -4.89 -0.26 -13.51
C ALA A 36 -3.79 -0.97 -12.70
N ARG A 37 -3.94 -0.98 -11.37
CA ARG A 37 -3.03 -1.66 -10.44
C ARG A 37 -3.78 -2.09 -9.18
N GLY A 38 -3.03 -2.58 -8.19
CA GLY A 38 -3.54 -2.84 -6.84
C GLY A 38 -3.76 -4.32 -6.56
N PRO A 39 -4.20 -4.66 -5.33
CA PRO A 39 -4.35 -6.04 -4.89
C PRO A 39 -5.34 -6.81 -5.76
N TYR A 40 -4.88 -7.92 -6.35
CA TYR A 40 -5.69 -8.84 -7.17
C TYR A 40 -5.89 -10.19 -6.46
N THR A 41 -4.92 -10.60 -5.64
CA THR A 41 -5.03 -11.70 -4.68
C THR A 41 -5.47 -11.19 -3.31
N GLY A 42 -5.87 -12.11 -2.41
CA GLY A 42 -6.38 -11.74 -1.11
C GLY A 42 -7.87 -11.38 -1.12
N LYS A 43 -8.34 -10.96 0.05
CA LYS A 43 -9.72 -10.50 0.26
C LYS A 43 -9.97 -9.17 -0.49
N PRO A 44 -11.23 -8.87 -0.85
CA PRO A 44 -11.60 -7.55 -1.37
C PRO A 44 -11.10 -6.42 -0.47
N LYS A 45 -10.61 -5.35 -1.08
CA LYS A 45 -10.04 -4.21 -0.35
C LYS A 45 -11.10 -3.14 -0.15
N LEU A 46 -11.31 -2.74 1.10
CA LEU A 46 -12.15 -1.59 1.45
C LEU A 46 -11.48 -0.29 1.00
N VAL A 47 -12.28 0.58 0.39
CA VAL A 47 -11.98 1.99 0.14
C VAL A 47 -13.15 2.85 0.62
N THR A 48 -12.84 4.03 1.14
CA THR A 48 -13.83 4.93 1.78
C THR A 48 -14.10 6.21 0.99
N ASN A 49 -13.29 6.48 -0.03
CA ASN A 49 -13.45 7.60 -0.93
C ASN A 49 -12.73 7.32 -2.26
N PHE A 50 -12.99 8.15 -3.28
CA PHE A 50 -12.41 7.97 -4.60
C PHE A 50 -10.89 8.21 -4.66
N LEU A 51 -10.34 9.09 -3.82
CA LEU A 51 -8.89 9.31 -3.77
C LEU A 51 -8.16 8.06 -3.23
N GLU A 52 -8.72 7.40 -2.21
CA GLU A 52 -8.21 6.13 -1.69
C GLU A 52 -8.28 5.03 -2.76
N PHE A 53 -9.35 4.99 -3.56
CA PHE A 53 -9.42 4.13 -4.74
C PHE A 53 -8.27 4.41 -5.71
N GLN A 54 -8.04 5.67 -6.08
CA GLN A 54 -6.97 6.04 -7.00
C GLN A 54 -5.58 5.69 -6.46
N ASN A 55 -5.33 5.91 -5.18
CA ASN A 55 -4.08 5.58 -4.52
C ASN A 55 -3.83 4.07 -4.43
N THR A 56 -4.87 3.25 -4.38
CA THR A 56 -4.76 1.80 -4.23
C THR A 56 -4.77 1.08 -5.58
N PHE A 57 -5.69 1.46 -6.45
CA PHE A 57 -6.04 0.73 -7.67
C PHE A 57 -5.66 1.48 -8.97
N GLY A 58 -5.19 2.73 -8.86
CA GLY A 58 -4.88 3.59 -9.99
C GLY A 58 -6.07 4.44 -10.46
N GLY A 59 -5.83 5.29 -11.45
CA GLY A 59 -6.82 6.23 -11.98
C GLY A 59 -7.89 5.60 -12.88
N PHE A 60 -8.44 6.42 -13.77
CA PHE A 60 -9.32 5.94 -14.82
C PHE A 60 -8.56 5.06 -15.80
N LEU A 61 -9.21 4.03 -16.33
CA LEU A 61 -8.64 3.16 -17.33
C LEU A 61 -8.86 3.74 -18.73
N PRO A 62 -7.84 3.75 -19.60
CA PRO A 62 -8.05 4.07 -21.00
C PRO A 62 -8.90 2.99 -21.66
N GLU A 63 -9.59 3.36 -22.75
CA GLU A 63 -10.24 2.40 -23.63
C GLU A 63 -9.17 1.45 -24.21
N PRO A 64 -9.37 0.11 -24.15
CA PRO A 64 -8.40 -0.84 -24.66
C PRO A 64 -8.30 -0.78 -26.19
N ALA A 65 -7.24 -1.39 -26.74
CA ALA A 65 -7.04 -1.46 -28.18
C ALA A 65 -8.25 -2.09 -28.90
N ALA A 66 -8.52 -1.65 -30.13
CA ALA A 66 -9.72 -2.02 -30.90
C ALA A 66 -10.03 -3.52 -30.92
N PRO A 67 -9.07 -4.46 -31.09
CA PRO A 67 -9.39 -5.90 -31.08
C PRO A 67 -10.02 -6.36 -29.76
N VAL A 68 -9.49 -5.89 -28.62
CA VAL A 68 -10.02 -6.22 -27.28
C VAL A 68 -11.34 -5.49 -27.05
N ARG A 69 -11.38 -4.19 -27.36
CA ARG A 69 -12.58 -3.37 -27.21
C ARG A 69 -13.75 -3.95 -27.98
N ASP A 70 -13.55 -4.26 -29.26
CA ASP A 70 -14.62 -4.71 -30.16
C ASP A 70 -15.08 -6.13 -29.81
N ALA A 71 -14.18 -7.00 -29.37
CA ALA A 71 -14.53 -8.34 -28.88
C ALA A 71 -15.47 -8.29 -27.66
N TRP A 72 -15.26 -7.32 -26.77
CA TRP A 72 -16.08 -7.13 -25.58
C TRP A 72 -17.34 -6.29 -25.85
N ALA A 73 -17.21 -5.14 -26.50
CA ALA A 73 -18.32 -4.20 -26.69
C ALA A 73 -19.36 -4.68 -27.71
N ASN A 74 -18.95 -5.44 -28.73
CA ASN A 74 -19.87 -5.92 -29.77
C ASN A 74 -20.43 -7.32 -29.48
N ASN A 75 -20.15 -7.88 -28.30
CA ASN A 75 -20.72 -9.15 -27.87
C ASN A 75 -22.00 -8.89 -27.05
N PRO A 76 -23.21 -9.08 -27.63
CA PRO A 76 -24.45 -8.78 -26.92
C PRO A 76 -24.78 -9.78 -25.80
N ALA A 77 -24.19 -10.99 -25.82
CA ALA A 77 -24.49 -12.04 -24.86
C ALA A 77 -23.50 -12.08 -23.69
N GLU A 78 -22.20 -11.91 -23.99
CA GLU A 78 -21.11 -12.06 -23.03
C GLU A 78 -20.16 -10.85 -22.99
N GLY A 79 -20.64 -9.68 -23.40
CA GLY A 79 -19.84 -8.48 -23.54
C GLY A 79 -19.78 -7.56 -22.32
N GLY A 80 -19.12 -6.42 -22.54
CA GLY A 80 -18.94 -5.39 -21.55
C GLY A 80 -18.07 -4.23 -22.03
N ARG A 81 -18.08 -3.15 -21.26
CA ARG A 81 -17.11 -2.05 -21.26
C ARG A 81 -16.46 -1.96 -19.88
N TRP A 82 -15.78 -3.03 -19.48
CA TRP A 82 -15.19 -3.17 -18.14
C TRP A 82 -14.20 -2.05 -17.77
N TRP A 83 -13.60 -1.38 -18.75
CA TRP A 83 -12.70 -0.23 -18.51
C TRP A 83 -13.41 1.00 -17.94
N LEU A 84 -14.75 1.02 -17.96
CA LEU A 84 -15.55 2.07 -17.32
C LEU A 84 -15.73 1.84 -15.80
N PHE A 85 -15.20 0.75 -15.26
CA PHE A 85 -15.30 0.43 -13.84
C PHE A 85 -14.87 1.58 -12.90
N PRO A 86 -13.71 2.26 -13.10
CA PRO A 86 -13.35 3.41 -12.28
C PRO A 86 -14.36 4.56 -12.29
N LEU A 87 -15.06 4.80 -13.41
CA LEU A 87 -16.11 5.82 -13.51
C LEU A 87 -17.35 5.41 -12.70
N ALA A 88 -17.70 4.12 -12.70
CA ALA A 88 -18.78 3.60 -11.87
C ALA A 88 -18.45 3.71 -10.36
N VAL A 89 -17.21 3.44 -9.97
CA VAL A 89 -16.70 3.65 -8.61
C VAL A 89 -16.77 5.13 -8.22
N LYS A 90 -16.39 6.04 -9.12
CA LYS A 90 -16.58 7.48 -8.89
C LYS A 90 -18.06 7.82 -8.69
N GLY A 91 -18.93 7.28 -9.53
CA GLY A 91 -20.38 7.44 -9.44
C GLY A 91 -20.97 7.00 -8.11
N PHE A 92 -20.45 5.91 -7.52
CA PHE A 92 -20.82 5.45 -6.18
C PHE A 92 -20.54 6.53 -5.12
N PHE A 93 -19.31 7.05 -5.08
CA PHE A 93 -18.91 8.06 -4.10
C PHE A 93 -19.61 9.41 -4.33
N ASP A 94 -19.73 9.86 -5.58
CA ASP A 94 -20.46 11.09 -5.94
C ASP A 94 -21.93 11.03 -5.49
N ASN A 95 -22.51 9.82 -5.42
CA ASN A 95 -23.87 9.60 -4.99
C ASN A 95 -24.04 9.33 -3.49
N GLY A 96 -22.99 9.48 -2.69
CA GLY A 96 -23.07 9.41 -1.22
C GLY A 96 -22.78 8.03 -0.63
N GLY A 97 -22.27 7.10 -1.43
CA GLY A 97 -21.66 5.88 -0.92
C GLY A 97 -20.40 6.19 -0.10
N GLN A 98 -20.17 5.42 0.97
CA GLN A 98 -19.08 5.67 1.93
C GLN A 98 -18.16 4.47 2.16
N ARG A 99 -18.67 3.24 1.97
CA ARG A 99 -17.92 1.99 2.20
C ARG A 99 -18.05 1.11 0.96
N LEU A 100 -16.95 0.93 0.26
CA LEU A 100 -16.90 0.12 -0.95
C LEU A 100 -15.76 -0.89 -0.88
N TYR A 101 -16.09 -2.17 -0.86
CA TYR A 101 -15.15 -3.25 -1.06
C TYR A 101 -14.94 -3.48 -2.55
N ILE A 102 -13.68 -3.57 -2.97
CA ILE A 102 -13.32 -3.77 -4.37
C ILE A 102 -12.51 -5.05 -4.50
N LYS A 103 -12.94 -5.92 -5.41
CA LYS A 103 -12.14 -7.02 -5.91
C LYS A 103 -11.67 -6.68 -7.32
N ARG A 104 -10.36 -6.48 -7.48
CA ARG A 104 -9.74 -6.32 -8.80
C ARG A 104 -9.82 -7.63 -9.57
N VAL A 105 -10.25 -7.52 -10.82
CA VAL A 105 -10.15 -8.57 -11.83
C VAL A 105 -8.91 -8.28 -12.68
N ALA A 106 -8.10 -9.32 -12.88
CA ALA A 106 -6.97 -9.33 -13.79
C ALA A 106 -7.03 -10.63 -14.60
N SER A 107 -6.49 -10.63 -15.82
CA SER A 107 -6.37 -11.87 -16.58
C SER A 107 -5.48 -12.87 -15.84
N ALA A 108 -5.80 -14.15 -15.95
CA ALA A 108 -4.93 -15.24 -15.50
C ALA A 108 -3.55 -15.26 -16.20
N GLN A 109 -3.41 -14.61 -17.37
CA GLN A 109 -2.15 -14.47 -18.11
C GLN A 109 -1.47 -13.11 -17.89
N ALA A 110 -1.99 -12.28 -16.97
CA ALA A 110 -1.40 -10.99 -16.68
C ALA A 110 -0.07 -11.16 -15.92
N GLU A 111 0.95 -10.42 -16.34
CA GLU A 111 2.32 -10.53 -15.81
C GLU A 111 2.76 -9.23 -15.12
N PRO A 112 3.44 -9.31 -13.97
CA PRO A 112 4.05 -8.16 -13.33
C PRO A 112 5.28 -7.69 -14.11
N ALA A 113 5.42 -6.38 -14.26
CA ALA A 113 6.67 -5.82 -14.78
C ALA A 113 7.84 -6.26 -13.90
N SER A 114 8.96 -6.59 -14.51
CA SER A 114 10.14 -7.06 -13.80
C SER A 114 11.42 -6.44 -14.34
N GLY A 115 12.49 -6.58 -13.58
CA GLY A 115 13.81 -6.12 -13.95
C GLY A 115 14.85 -6.77 -13.07
N VAL A 116 16.09 -6.84 -13.56
CA VAL A 116 17.19 -7.50 -12.87
C VAL A 116 18.38 -6.56 -12.78
N LEU A 117 19.06 -6.58 -11.63
CA LEU A 117 20.33 -5.90 -11.41
C LEU A 117 21.49 -6.87 -11.66
N GLY A 118 22.58 -6.36 -12.23
CA GLY A 118 23.88 -7.04 -12.33
C GLY A 118 24.83 -6.64 -11.20
N HIS A 119 26.13 -6.95 -11.31
CA HIS A 119 27.14 -6.28 -10.49
C HIS A 119 27.58 -4.97 -11.12
N GLY A 120 27.79 -3.98 -10.26
CA GLY A 120 28.47 -2.74 -10.62
C GLY A 120 28.46 -1.75 -9.46
N LEU A 121 29.42 -0.85 -9.44
CA LEU A 121 29.47 0.22 -8.46
C LEU A 121 29.22 1.57 -9.14
N VAL A 122 28.13 2.22 -8.73
CA VAL A 122 27.69 3.50 -9.27
C VAL A 122 27.43 4.46 -8.13
N SER A 123 28.05 5.63 -8.16
CA SER A 123 27.74 6.72 -7.25
C SER A 123 27.17 7.91 -8.03
N PRO A 124 25.96 8.41 -7.70
CA PRO A 124 25.41 9.59 -8.34
C PRO A 124 26.29 10.82 -8.05
N VAL A 125 26.31 11.78 -8.97
CA VAL A 125 26.89 13.10 -8.73
C VAL A 125 25.99 13.84 -7.74
N ALA A 126 26.58 14.35 -6.65
CA ALA A 126 25.85 15.03 -5.59
C ALA A 126 25.74 16.55 -5.80
N ALA A 127 26.70 17.15 -6.51
CA ALA A 127 26.71 18.56 -6.85
C ALA A 127 27.27 18.80 -8.26
N ASP A 128 26.77 19.85 -8.92
CA ASP A 128 27.22 20.23 -10.26
C ASP A 128 28.70 20.61 -10.26
N ALA A 129 29.43 20.23 -11.31
CA ALA A 129 30.80 20.67 -11.52
C ALA A 129 31.00 21.16 -12.96
N ALA A 130 31.62 22.33 -13.10
CA ALA A 130 31.83 22.98 -14.39
C ALA A 130 32.93 22.28 -15.20
N LYS A 131 32.90 22.49 -16.52
CA LYS A 131 34.02 22.13 -17.41
C LYS A 131 35.32 22.74 -16.88
N GLY A 132 36.38 21.94 -16.84
CA GLY A 132 37.69 22.33 -16.31
C GLY A 132 37.86 22.11 -14.81
N ALA A 133 36.80 21.77 -14.06
CA ALA A 133 36.93 21.39 -12.66
C ALA A 133 37.70 20.07 -12.52
N LYS A 134 38.48 19.94 -11.45
CA LYS A 134 39.14 18.69 -11.05
C LYS A 134 38.47 18.02 -9.87
N THR A 135 37.55 18.69 -9.19
CA THR A 135 36.89 18.19 -8.00
C THR A 135 35.45 17.80 -8.31
N LEU A 136 35.01 16.69 -7.73
CA LEU A 136 33.66 16.16 -7.90
C LEU A 136 33.10 15.70 -6.56
N GLU A 137 31.87 16.09 -6.25
CA GLU A 137 31.12 15.60 -5.10
C GLU A 137 30.20 14.45 -5.51
N LEU A 138 30.28 13.34 -4.79
CA LEU A 138 29.59 12.10 -5.10
C LEU A 138 28.59 11.72 -3.98
N GLY A 139 27.60 10.90 -4.32
CA GLY A 139 26.61 10.38 -3.37
C GLY A 139 27.24 9.54 -2.26
N HIS A 140 28.26 8.75 -2.59
CA HIS A 140 29.10 7.99 -1.66
C HIS A 140 30.48 7.69 -2.25
N LEU A 141 31.43 7.32 -1.38
CA LEU A 141 32.73 6.72 -1.77
C LEU A 141 32.85 5.26 -1.27
N ILE A 142 31.72 4.65 -0.90
CA ILE A 142 31.67 3.24 -0.48
C ILE A 142 32.03 2.35 -1.67
N GLY A 143 32.93 1.37 -1.47
CA GLY A 143 33.40 0.43 -2.49
C GLY A 143 34.50 0.95 -3.42
N PHE A 144 34.91 2.21 -3.29
CA PHE A 144 36.06 2.75 -4.02
C PHE A 144 37.36 2.22 -3.39
N ALA A 145 38.43 2.06 -4.17
CA ALA A 145 39.73 1.67 -3.63
C ALA A 145 40.54 2.85 -3.03
N GLY A 146 40.17 4.09 -3.37
CA GLY A 146 40.90 5.31 -2.96
C GLY A 146 41.74 5.89 -4.10
N VAL A 147 42.94 6.39 -3.77
CA VAL A 147 43.85 7.03 -4.73
C VAL A 147 44.32 6.03 -5.80
N GLY A 148 44.36 6.46 -7.07
CA GLY A 148 44.72 5.64 -8.24
C GLY A 148 43.57 4.83 -8.83
N GLN A 149 42.37 4.90 -8.24
CA GLN A 149 41.19 4.22 -8.79
C GLN A 149 40.73 4.91 -10.09
N GLN A 150 40.66 4.14 -11.18
CA GLN A 150 40.01 4.55 -12.43
C GLN A 150 38.48 4.66 -12.23
N ILE A 151 37.90 5.75 -12.70
CA ILE A 151 36.45 5.98 -12.75
C ILE A 151 36.00 6.46 -14.12
N GLN A 152 34.74 6.18 -14.46
CA GLN A 152 34.09 6.66 -15.67
C GLN A 152 32.87 7.51 -15.29
N LEU A 153 32.76 8.70 -15.85
CA LEU A 153 31.63 9.61 -15.65
C LEU A 153 30.67 9.50 -16.82
N PHE A 154 29.38 9.38 -16.53
CA PHE A 154 28.33 9.25 -17.52
C PHE A 154 27.21 10.26 -17.29
N ARG A 155 26.56 10.62 -18.39
CA ARG A 155 25.38 11.46 -18.38
C ARG A 155 24.14 10.67 -17.96
N GLY A 156 23.32 11.24 -17.08
CA GLY A 156 22.17 10.53 -16.54
C GLY A 156 20.99 10.32 -17.49
N ASP A 157 20.83 11.16 -18.51
CA ASP A 157 19.70 11.14 -19.45
C ASP A 157 19.94 10.28 -20.69
N ASP A 158 21.11 10.39 -21.33
CA ASP A 158 21.45 9.69 -22.57
C ASP A 158 22.56 8.63 -22.42
N GLN A 159 23.09 8.45 -21.20
CA GLN A 159 24.13 7.47 -20.88
C GLN A 159 25.44 7.68 -21.64
N GLN A 160 25.70 8.85 -22.23
CA GLN A 160 26.96 9.13 -22.89
C GLN A 160 28.10 9.29 -21.88
N ALA A 161 29.26 8.71 -22.21
CA ALA A 161 30.48 8.91 -21.42
C ALA A 161 30.92 10.38 -21.50
N ILE A 162 31.14 10.98 -20.33
CA ILE A 162 31.62 12.34 -20.16
C ILE A 162 33.13 12.35 -20.06
N HIS A 163 33.70 11.47 -19.22
CA HIS A 163 35.14 11.45 -18.92
C HIS A 163 35.59 10.13 -18.31
N THR A 164 36.87 9.79 -18.47
CA THR A 164 37.54 8.71 -17.75
C THR A 164 38.77 9.30 -17.06
N ALA A 165 38.90 9.10 -15.75
CA ALA A 165 39.93 9.72 -14.92
C ALA A 165 40.36 8.81 -13.77
N GLU A 166 41.50 9.13 -13.18
CA GLU A 166 41.97 8.50 -11.93
C GLU A 166 41.72 9.41 -10.74
N VAL A 167 41.39 8.81 -9.59
CA VAL A 167 41.26 9.53 -8.32
C VAL A 167 42.67 9.92 -7.83
N ALA A 168 43.01 11.20 -7.89
CA ALA A 168 44.27 11.74 -7.41
C ALA A 168 44.28 11.95 -5.88
N ALA A 169 43.14 12.37 -5.33
CA ALA A 169 42.93 12.52 -3.89
C ALA A 169 41.43 12.38 -3.57
N TYR A 170 41.08 12.15 -2.31
CA TYR A 170 39.68 12.15 -1.89
C TYR A 170 39.51 12.67 -0.46
N ASP A 171 38.32 13.18 -0.17
CA ASP A 171 37.82 13.49 1.16
C ASP A 171 36.55 12.68 1.38
N ARG A 172 36.65 11.64 2.21
CA ARG A 172 35.53 10.75 2.51
C ARG A 172 34.40 11.45 3.26
N THR A 173 34.72 12.40 4.12
CA THR A 173 33.74 13.12 4.94
C THR A 173 32.91 14.06 4.06
N ALA A 174 33.56 14.78 3.15
CA ALA A 174 32.89 15.61 2.17
C ALA A 174 32.30 14.82 0.99
N ARG A 175 32.63 13.52 0.85
CA ARG A 175 32.33 12.67 -0.33
C ARG A 175 32.85 13.29 -1.63
N ARG A 176 34.02 13.91 -1.54
CA ARG A 176 34.64 14.64 -2.64
C ARG A 176 35.84 13.85 -3.16
N ILE A 177 35.98 13.76 -4.47
CA ILE A 177 37.19 13.26 -5.13
C ILE A 177 37.86 14.37 -5.92
N GLU A 178 39.18 14.29 -6.05
CA GLU A 178 39.98 15.05 -6.99
C GLU A 178 40.46 14.14 -8.11
N LEU A 179 40.28 14.57 -9.35
CA LEU A 179 40.64 13.87 -10.56
C LEU A 179 42.05 14.27 -11.00
N ASP A 180 42.79 13.31 -11.53
CA ASP A 180 44.10 13.54 -12.17
C ASP A 180 44.01 14.58 -13.30
N THR A 181 42.94 14.49 -14.09
CA THR A 181 42.65 15.30 -15.27
C THR A 181 41.38 16.12 -15.11
N ALA A 182 41.36 17.32 -15.68
CA ALA A 182 40.22 18.23 -15.60
C ALA A 182 39.03 17.76 -16.46
N LEU A 183 37.81 18.02 -15.98
CA LEU A 183 36.59 17.62 -16.67
C LEU A 183 36.49 18.26 -18.07
N PRO A 184 36.28 17.47 -19.14
CA PRO A 184 36.16 17.99 -20.51
C PRO A 184 34.80 18.67 -20.77
N ALA A 185 33.79 18.37 -19.96
CA ALA A 185 32.45 18.94 -20.00
C ALA A 185 31.87 19.07 -18.58
N GLU A 186 30.76 19.81 -18.45
CA GLU A 186 30.05 19.91 -17.17
C GLU A 186 29.36 18.60 -16.78
N VAL A 187 29.28 18.38 -15.47
CA VAL A 187 28.48 17.31 -14.84
C VAL A 187 27.39 17.96 -13.99
N ARG A 188 26.19 17.37 -14.01
CA ARG A 188 24.99 17.93 -13.37
C ARG A 188 24.27 16.89 -12.52
N ALA A 189 24.06 17.19 -11.25
CA ALA A 189 23.30 16.36 -10.34
C ALA A 189 21.84 16.23 -10.78
N ALA A 190 21.21 17.33 -11.22
CA ALA A 190 19.81 17.34 -11.66
C ALA A 190 19.55 16.51 -12.94
N ARG A 191 20.58 16.30 -13.77
CA ARG A 191 20.52 15.42 -14.95
C ARG A 191 20.65 13.94 -14.59
N GLY A 192 21.01 13.63 -13.34
CA GLY A 192 21.24 12.27 -12.87
C GLY A 192 22.60 11.70 -13.27
N ASP A 193 23.58 12.56 -13.56
CA ASP A 193 24.94 12.14 -13.89
C ASP A 193 25.55 11.30 -12.76
N TYR A 194 26.43 10.38 -13.10
CA TYR A 194 26.97 9.43 -12.13
C TYR A 194 28.42 9.03 -12.46
N ALA A 195 29.14 8.62 -11.43
CA ALA A 195 30.43 7.96 -11.53
C ALA A 195 30.26 6.45 -11.43
N GLN A 196 30.93 5.73 -12.33
CA GLN A 196 31.04 4.28 -12.33
C GLN A 196 32.46 3.87 -11.98
N VAL A 197 32.58 2.87 -11.11
CA VAL A 197 33.85 2.22 -10.77
C VAL A 197 33.87 0.84 -11.41
N GLY A 198 34.92 0.54 -12.16
CA GLY A 198 35.07 -0.74 -12.85
C GLY A 198 34.04 -0.97 -13.98
N THR A 199 33.94 -2.22 -14.42
CA THR A 199 32.95 -2.66 -15.42
C THR A 199 31.70 -3.19 -14.73
N ARG A 200 30.54 -2.91 -15.30
CA ARG A 200 29.31 -3.61 -14.92
C ARG A 200 29.29 -4.97 -15.61
N ASP A 201 28.93 -6.01 -14.88
CA ASP A 201 28.73 -7.33 -15.47
C ASP A 201 27.24 -7.67 -15.56
N THR A 202 26.96 -8.79 -16.24
CA THR A 202 25.62 -9.30 -16.48
C THR A 202 25.24 -10.40 -15.49
N GLU A 203 26.06 -10.69 -14.48
CA GLU A 203 25.74 -11.72 -13.50
C GLU A 203 24.57 -11.24 -12.65
N GLN A 204 23.47 -11.97 -12.65
CA GLN A 204 22.22 -11.51 -12.06
C GLN A 204 22.27 -11.59 -10.53
N THR A 205 21.94 -10.48 -9.87
CA THR A 205 22.05 -10.33 -8.41
C THR A 205 20.71 -10.22 -7.71
N LEU A 206 19.90 -9.25 -8.11
CA LEU A 206 18.58 -8.98 -7.54
C LEU A 206 17.58 -8.89 -8.68
N SER A 207 16.51 -9.66 -8.56
CA SER A 207 15.31 -9.50 -9.38
C SER A 207 14.31 -8.63 -8.62
N PHE A 208 13.70 -7.69 -9.32
CA PHE A 208 12.57 -6.91 -8.85
C PHE A 208 11.35 -7.21 -9.72
N SER A 209 10.17 -7.30 -9.11
CA SER A 209 8.89 -7.36 -9.81
C SER A 209 7.90 -6.37 -9.20
N ALA A 210 7.01 -5.82 -10.01
CA ALA A 210 5.89 -5.02 -9.53
C ALA A 210 4.99 -5.86 -8.61
N VAL A 211 4.40 -5.24 -7.58
CA VAL A 211 3.59 -5.96 -6.57
C VAL A 211 2.35 -6.66 -7.15
N SER A 212 1.89 -6.20 -8.32
CA SER A 212 0.70 -6.72 -8.99
C SER A 212 0.91 -6.68 -10.50
N PRO A 213 0.30 -7.59 -11.26
CA PRO A 213 0.44 -7.64 -12.71
C PRO A 213 -0.13 -6.38 -13.37
N GLY A 214 0.34 -6.14 -14.59
CA GLY A 214 -0.13 -5.07 -15.45
C GLY A 214 0.98 -4.14 -15.95
N SER A 215 0.65 -3.44 -17.04
CA SER A 215 1.54 -2.50 -17.73
C SER A 215 1.98 -1.31 -16.87
N TRP A 216 1.22 -0.98 -15.82
CA TRP A 216 1.56 0.06 -14.84
C TRP A 216 2.96 -0.13 -14.23
N GLY A 217 3.39 -1.38 -14.08
CA GLY A 217 4.69 -1.72 -13.50
C GLY A 217 5.86 -1.18 -14.34
N GLY A 218 5.67 -0.97 -15.65
CA GLY A 218 6.69 -0.40 -16.53
C GLY A 218 7.07 1.05 -16.20
N ALA A 219 6.24 1.75 -15.42
CA ALA A 219 6.55 3.09 -14.92
C ALA A 219 7.25 3.07 -13.54
N VAL A 220 7.48 1.89 -12.96
CA VAL A 220 8.18 1.74 -11.68
C VAL A 220 9.67 1.75 -11.93
N GLN A 221 10.37 2.54 -11.12
CA GLN A 221 11.82 2.60 -11.12
C GLN A 221 12.35 2.26 -9.73
N VAL A 222 13.43 1.48 -9.71
CA VAL A 222 14.08 1.00 -8.49
C VAL A 222 15.54 1.39 -8.53
N ARG A 223 16.07 1.81 -7.38
CA ARG A 223 17.49 2.08 -7.20
C ARG A 223 17.96 1.49 -5.89
N VAL A 224 19.04 0.73 -5.94
CA VAL A 224 19.71 0.16 -4.77
C VAL A 224 21.05 0.87 -4.62
N ARG A 225 21.37 1.36 -3.41
CA ARG A 225 22.62 2.09 -3.14
C ARG A 225 23.28 1.58 -1.87
N PRO A 226 24.62 1.57 -1.80
CA PRO A 226 25.31 1.35 -0.55
C PRO A 226 25.20 2.61 0.32
N VAL A 227 24.95 2.41 1.61
CA VAL A 227 24.86 3.47 2.62
C VAL A 227 25.65 3.07 3.86
N VAL A 228 26.08 4.08 4.63
CA VAL A 228 26.67 3.85 5.95
C VAL A 228 25.54 3.71 6.97
N GLY A 229 25.28 2.48 7.43
CA GLY A 229 24.29 2.22 8.48
C GLY A 229 24.77 2.66 9.87
N ALA A 230 26.08 2.53 10.14
CA ALA A 230 26.68 3.02 11.36
C ALA A 230 28.16 3.36 11.18
N ALA A 231 28.63 4.43 11.84
CA ALA A 231 30.05 4.74 12.01
C ALA A 231 30.47 4.43 13.45
N LEU A 232 31.23 3.36 13.64
CA LEU A 232 31.62 2.83 14.94
C LEU A 232 33.04 3.30 15.32
N PRO A 233 33.26 3.70 16.59
CA PRO A 233 34.59 4.01 17.09
C PRO A 233 35.47 2.76 17.10
N ILE A 234 36.70 2.90 16.60
CA ILE A 234 37.74 1.91 16.82
C ILE A 234 38.34 2.16 18.22
N LEU A 235 38.52 1.09 19.00
CA LEU A 235 39.12 1.15 20.32
C LEU A 235 40.62 0.87 20.22
N PRO A 236 41.43 1.50 21.09
CA PRO A 236 42.87 1.27 21.09
C PRO A 236 43.22 -0.14 21.58
N ASP A 237 44.36 -0.63 21.13
CA ASP A 237 44.97 -1.84 21.68
C ASP A 237 45.30 -1.62 23.17
N PRO A 238 44.92 -2.54 24.07
CA PRO A 238 45.26 -2.45 25.50
C PRO A 238 46.77 -2.25 25.77
N GLN A 239 47.64 -2.72 24.89
CA GLN A 239 49.10 -2.65 25.03
C GLN A 239 49.69 -1.27 24.68
N GLU A 240 48.92 -0.36 24.09
CA GLU A 240 49.41 0.98 23.74
C GLU A 240 49.53 1.91 24.96
N GLY A 241 48.95 1.60 26.12
CA GLY A 241 49.07 2.43 27.33
C GLY A 241 48.23 3.73 27.31
N GLY A 242 48.63 4.72 28.11
CA GLY A 242 47.85 5.92 28.42
C GLY A 242 47.76 6.99 27.32
N LEU A 243 46.66 7.73 27.25
CA LEU A 243 46.48 8.88 26.36
C LEU A 243 47.12 10.12 27.00
N PHE A 244 47.76 10.98 26.21
CA PHE A 244 48.09 12.35 26.62
C PHE A 244 47.66 13.36 25.55
N ILE A 245 47.35 14.57 25.99
CA ILE A 245 47.10 15.74 25.14
C ILE A 245 47.93 16.88 25.73
N THR A 246 48.75 17.49 24.89
CA THR A 246 49.61 18.63 25.25
C THR A 246 49.63 19.65 24.10
N GLY A 247 50.40 20.72 24.23
CA GLY A 247 50.62 21.71 23.19
C GLY A 247 52.10 21.94 22.95
N LEU A 248 52.44 22.41 21.75
CA LEU A 248 53.79 22.87 21.43
C LEU A 248 54.21 24.01 22.38
N ALA A 249 55.38 23.85 23.01
CA ALA A 249 55.95 24.81 23.94
C ALA A 249 56.81 25.88 23.26
N ALA A 250 57.09 25.72 21.96
CA ALA A 250 57.81 26.67 21.11
C ALA A 250 57.38 26.49 19.64
N ASP A 251 57.73 27.46 18.79
CA ASP A 251 57.54 27.36 17.35
C ASP A 251 58.48 26.28 16.78
N ALA A 252 57.96 25.45 15.89
CA ALA A 252 58.69 24.40 15.19
C ALA A 252 58.91 24.82 13.73
N ALA A 253 60.17 24.85 13.30
CA ALA A 253 60.49 25.06 11.89
C ALA A 253 59.98 23.88 11.03
N GLU A 254 59.80 24.11 9.73
CA GLU A 254 59.51 23.06 8.77
C GLU A 254 60.58 21.96 8.82
N ASP A 255 60.14 20.69 8.78
CA ASP A 255 60.98 19.49 8.81
C ASP A 255 61.99 19.42 9.99
N SER A 256 61.65 20.05 11.12
CA SER A 256 62.48 19.99 12.33
C SER A 256 62.56 18.56 12.89
N GLY A 257 63.76 18.09 13.22
CA GLY A 257 63.96 16.73 13.76
C GLY A 257 63.41 16.52 15.18
N THR A 258 63.11 17.61 15.91
CA THR A 258 62.58 17.58 17.28
C THR A 258 61.61 18.71 17.52
N VAL A 259 60.61 18.49 18.36
CA VAL A 259 59.71 19.53 18.87
C VAL A 259 59.59 19.50 20.39
N GLU A 260 59.48 20.68 21.01
CA GLU A 260 59.24 20.80 22.44
C GLU A 260 57.75 20.92 22.73
N VAL A 261 57.25 20.13 23.67
CA VAL A 261 55.88 20.18 24.17
C VAL A 261 55.85 20.42 25.68
N ALA A 262 54.75 20.96 26.18
CA ALA A 262 54.56 21.08 27.63
C ALA A 262 54.42 19.69 28.29
N THR A 263 54.85 19.56 29.54
CA THR A 263 54.59 18.34 30.33
C THR A 263 53.09 18.10 30.48
N ALA A 264 52.65 16.85 30.37
CA ALA A 264 51.26 16.46 30.54
C ALA A 264 51.15 15.11 31.28
N SER A 265 50.01 14.87 31.92
CA SER A 265 49.73 13.57 32.53
C SER A 265 49.72 12.47 31.46
N GLY A 266 50.44 11.36 31.70
CA GLY A 266 50.60 10.27 30.74
C GLY A 266 51.69 10.49 29.69
N LEU A 267 52.45 11.59 29.76
CA LEU A 267 53.63 11.87 28.94
C LEU A 267 54.92 11.57 29.74
N ASP A 268 55.08 10.33 30.18
CA ASP A 268 56.29 9.83 30.85
C ASP A 268 56.92 8.71 30.00
N PRO A 269 58.17 8.86 29.51
CA PRO A 269 58.81 7.83 28.70
C PRO A 269 58.96 6.47 29.41
N GLY A 270 58.92 6.40 30.74
CA GLY A 270 58.98 5.13 31.49
C GLY A 270 57.68 4.30 31.40
N GLU A 271 56.55 4.94 31.08
CA GLU A 271 55.23 4.31 30.99
C GLU A 271 54.73 4.18 29.53
N LEU A 272 55.54 4.62 28.56
CA LEU A 272 55.21 4.65 27.14
C LEU A 272 56.05 3.62 26.35
N PRO A 273 55.52 3.12 25.22
CA PRO A 273 56.33 2.39 24.25
C PRO A 273 57.50 3.23 23.73
N ALA A 274 58.56 2.56 23.25
CA ALA A 274 59.78 3.22 22.76
C ALA A 274 59.52 4.24 21.64
N GLU A 275 58.51 3.99 20.80
CA GLU A 275 57.98 4.95 19.84
C GLU A 275 56.47 5.09 20.02
N VAL A 276 55.98 6.33 20.00
CA VAL A 276 54.55 6.63 20.12
C VAL A 276 54.07 7.42 18.92
N TRP A 277 52.80 7.25 18.58
CA TRP A 277 52.16 8.04 17.55
C TRP A 277 51.50 9.29 18.15
N VAL A 278 51.77 10.44 17.54
CA VAL A 278 51.16 11.72 17.89
C VAL A 278 50.52 12.35 16.66
N GLN A 279 49.40 13.01 16.87
CA GLN A 279 48.75 13.85 15.88
C GLN A 279 49.08 15.31 16.17
N ILE A 280 49.65 15.99 15.17
CA ILE A 280 49.99 17.43 15.21
C ILE A 280 49.40 18.06 13.96
N GLY A 281 48.44 18.98 14.16
CA GLY A 281 47.62 19.49 13.06
C GLY A 281 46.85 18.37 12.36
N ALA A 282 46.98 18.27 11.03
CA ALA A 282 46.33 17.25 10.21
C ALA A 282 47.16 15.96 10.04
N GLY A 283 48.44 15.97 10.43
CA GLY A 283 49.37 14.84 10.24
C GLY A 283 49.47 13.94 11.48
N ARG A 284 49.76 12.66 11.25
CA ARG A 284 50.12 11.67 12.27
C ARG A 284 51.60 11.32 12.11
N PHE A 285 52.34 11.32 13.20
CA PHE A 285 53.79 11.14 13.20
C PHE A 285 54.21 10.17 14.30
N THR A 286 55.23 9.37 14.03
CA THR A 286 55.94 8.62 15.07
C THR A 286 56.95 9.53 15.74
N VAL A 287 57.04 9.45 17.06
CA VAL A 287 58.02 10.21 17.86
C VAL A 287 58.57 9.37 19.01
N GLN A 288 59.81 9.65 19.38
CA GLN A 288 60.43 9.17 20.62
C GLN A 288 60.28 10.26 21.68
N VAL A 289 59.82 9.87 22.87
CA VAL A 289 59.60 10.79 24.00
C VAL A 289 60.85 10.83 24.87
N SER A 290 61.44 12.01 25.03
CA SER A 290 62.58 12.20 25.94
C SER A 290 62.11 12.46 27.38
N PRO A 291 62.93 12.18 28.41
CA PRO A 291 62.62 12.58 29.78
C PRO A 291 62.38 14.09 29.90
N PRO A 292 61.43 14.54 30.76
CA PRO A 292 61.14 15.95 30.91
C PRO A 292 62.34 16.73 31.46
N ALA A 293 62.63 17.89 30.86
CA ALA A 293 63.65 18.84 31.29
C ALA A 293 63.04 20.25 31.30
N ASP A 294 63.25 21.00 32.39
CA ASP A 294 62.77 22.39 32.55
C ASP A 294 61.27 22.61 32.24
N GLY A 295 60.41 21.65 32.62
CA GLY A 295 58.95 21.72 32.42
C GLY A 295 58.50 21.48 30.97
N LYS A 296 59.41 21.04 30.11
CA LYS A 296 59.15 20.66 28.71
C LYS A 296 59.57 19.21 28.45
N VAL A 297 58.99 18.63 27.42
CA VAL A 297 59.31 17.30 26.91
C VAL A 297 59.70 17.43 25.44
N THR A 298 60.83 16.84 25.06
CA THR A 298 61.26 16.80 23.65
C THR A 298 60.71 15.55 22.98
N LEU A 299 59.98 15.76 21.88
CA LEU A 299 59.56 14.71 20.97
C LEU A 299 60.52 14.68 19.78
N THR A 300 61.15 13.55 19.52
CA THR A 300 62.12 13.36 18.44
C THR A 300 61.48 12.58 17.31
N PHE A 301 61.48 13.14 16.09
CA PHE A 301 60.98 12.45 14.90
C PHE A 301 62.05 11.53 14.31
N PRO A 302 61.66 10.44 13.62
CA PRO A 302 62.59 9.68 12.80
C PRO A 302 63.27 10.57 11.74
N PRO A 303 64.55 10.31 11.40
CA PRO A 303 65.25 11.06 10.36
C PRO A 303 64.49 11.05 9.03
N GLY A 304 64.37 12.23 8.40
CA GLY A 304 63.68 12.39 7.12
C GLY A 304 62.16 12.56 7.19
N THR A 305 61.59 12.72 8.39
CA THR A 305 60.17 13.08 8.56
C THR A 305 59.93 14.49 8.04
N THR A 306 58.94 14.66 7.16
CA THR A 306 58.53 15.97 6.65
C THR A 306 57.27 16.47 7.33
N HIS A 307 57.25 17.74 7.71
CA HIS A 307 56.09 18.39 8.31
C HIS A 307 56.15 19.92 8.13
N PRO A 308 54.99 20.60 8.01
CA PRO A 308 54.99 22.06 7.88
C PRO A 308 55.46 22.74 9.17
N ALA A 309 55.84 24.01 9.07
CA ALA A 309 56.14 24.81 10.26
C ALA A 309 54.92 24.93 11.17
N TRP A 310 55.12 24.80 12.48
CA TRP A 310 54.06 24.88 13.48
C TRP A 310 54.33 25.98 14.51
N ARG A 311 53.27 26.55 15.06
CA ARG A 311 53.35 27.61 16.07
C ARG A 311 53.11 27.08 17.46
N THR A 312 53.71 27.75 18.43
CA THR A 312 53.51 27.55 19.87
C THR A 312 52.01 27.50 20.20
N GLY A 313 51.61 26.54 21.03
CA GLY A 313 50.21 26.32 21.43
C GLY A 313 49.41 25.39 20.51
N LEU A 314 49.97 24.92 19.37
CA LEU A 314 49.32 23.90 18.56
C LEU A 314 49.20 22.59 19.34
N SER A 315 48.00 21.98 19.32
CA SER A 315 47.72 20.75 20.04
C SER A 315 48.54 19.58 19.49
N VAL A 316 49.16 18.84 20.42
CA VAL A 316 49.84 17.56 20.18
C VAL A 316 49.10 16.50 20.99
N ARG A 317 48.41 15.59 20.29
CA ARG A 317 47.62 14.53 20.92
C ARG A 317 48.25 13.18 20.62
N ARG A 318 48.41 12.32 21.63
CA ARG A 318 48.73 10.92 21.39
C ARG A 318 47.57 10.24 20.67
N VAL A 319 47.86 9.50 19.61
CA VAL A 319 46.90 8.63 18.92
C VAL A 319 47.37 7.19 19.06
N ARG A 320 46.53 6.33 19.61
CA ARG A 320 46.88 4.93 19.86
C ARG A 320 46.47 4.05 18.69
N ARG A 321 47.32 3.08 18.36
CA ARG A 321 47.02 2.07 17.34
C ARG A 321 45.86 1.19 17.79
N ALA A 322 45.05 0.79 16.82
CA ALA A 322 43.93 -0.12 17.04
C ALA A 322 44.38 -1.58 17.27
N ALA A 323 45.54 -1.95 16.73
CA ALA A 323 46.19 -3.22 16.94
C ALA A 323 47.72 -3.04 16.94
N ALA A 324 48.42 -3.68 17.88
CA ALA A 324 49.88 -3.61 17.98
C ALA A 324 50.62 -4.37 16.86
N ALA A 325 49.97 -5.37 16.26
CA ALA A 325 50.48 -6.19 15.16
C ALA A 325 49.41 -6.41 14.08
N ALA A 326 49.85 -6.75 12.86
CA ALA A 326 48.94 -7.14 11.79
C ALA A 326 48.18 -8.42 12.16
N GLY A 327 46.89 -8.47 11.87
CA GLY A 327 46.04 -9.62 12.14
C GLY A 327 44.58 -9.35 11.77
N ARG A 328 43.71 -10.30 12.13
CA ARG A 328 42.28 -10.30 11.74
C ARG A 328 41.35 -9.62 12.73
N THR A 329 41.85 -9.04 13.83
CA THR A 329 41.02 -8.60 14.96
C THR A 329 41.17 -7.12 15.26
N LEU A 330 40.06 -6.42 15.48
CA LEU A 330 40.02 -5.07 16.04
C LEU A 330 39.04 -4.99 17.20
N ARG A 331 39.30 -4.09 18.16
CA ARG A 331 38.31 -3.75 19.18
C ARG A 331 37.45 -2.60 18.69
N ILE A 332 36.12 -2.75 18.71
CA ILE A 332 35.16 -1.81 18.16
C ILE A 332 34.13 -1.45 19.23
N GLY A 333 33.97 -0.15 19.52
CA GLY A 333 32.95 0.32 20.44
C GLY A 333 31.57 0.22 19.79
N GLY A 334 30.60 -0.35 20.51
CA GLY A 334 29.26 -0.60 19.95
C GLY A 334 29.21 -1.75 18.94
N ALA A 335 30.14 -2.70 19.03
CA ALA A 335 30.19 -3.90 18.18
C ALA A 335 28.89 -4.72 18.18
N SER A 336 28.00 -4.56 19.17
CA SER A 336 26.65 -5.16 19.19
C SER A 336 25.75 -4.75 18.02
N ARG A 337 26.11 -3.70 17.27
CA ARG A 337 25.42 -3.31 16.01
C ARG A 337 25.90 -4.11 14.79
N LEU A 338 27.08 -4.73 14.88
CA LEU A 338 27.60 -5.62 13.86
C LEU A 338 26.98 -7.01 14.00
N TYR A 339 27.10 -7.79 12.95
CA TYR A 339 26.61 -9.16 12.88
C TYR A 339 27.55 -9.99 12.00
N GLU A 340 27.52 -11.31 12.16
CA GLU A 340 28.29 -12.22 11.30
C GLU A 340 27.89 -12.03 9.82
N GLY A 341 28.90 -11.87 8.96
CA GLY A 341 28.73 -11.52 7.55
C GLY A 341 28.50 -10.03 7.27
N ALA A 342 28.51 -9.15 8.29
CA ALA A 342 28.40 -7.71 8.08
C ALA A 342 29.59 -7.17 7.26
N VAL A 343 29.29 -6.31 6.29
CA VAL A 343 30.30 -5.68 5.44
C VAL A 343 30.71 -4.37 6.07
N VAL A 344 32.01 -4.16 6.23
CA VAL A 344 32.55 -2.95 6.83
C VAL A 344 33.58 -2.30 5.93
N GLN A 345 33.69 -0.97 6.01
CA GLN A 345 34.72 -0.21 5.33
C GLN A 345 35.57 0.58 6.33
N LEU A 346 36.87 0.44 6.19
CA LEU A 346 37.90 1.18 6.89
C LEU A 346 38.60 2.15 5.93
N ASP A 347 39.16 3.21 6.49
CA ASP A 347 39.81 4.31 5.76
C ASP A 347 41.11 4.66 6.49
N ASP A 348 42.25 4.46 5.84
CA ASP A 348 43.58 4.81 6.37
C ASP A 348 44.09 6.18 5.85
N GLY A 349 43.24 6.91 5.12
CA GLY A 349 43.53 8.20 4.49
C GLY A 349 44.08 8.11 3.07
N ALA A 350 44.59 6.95 2.64
CA ALA A 350 45.06 6.73 1.26
C ALA A 350 44.26 5.64 0.55
N ARG A 351 43.79 4.65 1.31
CA ARG A 351 43.10 3.46 0.85
C ARG A 351 41.81 3.25 1.63
N LEU A 352 40.76 2.93 0.89
CA LEU A 352 39.52 2.44 1.44
C LEU A 352 39.52 0.91 1.37
N SER A 353 39.36 0.27 2.52
CA SER A 353 39.46 -1.19 2.66
C SER A 353 38.15 -1.78 3.13
N VAL A 354 37.61 -2.71 2.33
CA VAL A 354 36.40 -3.47 2.68
C VAL A 354 36.79 -4.77 3.36
N LEU A 355 36.09 -5.13 4.44
CA LEU A 355 36.24 -6.41 5.16
C LEU A 355 34.86 -6.96 5.51
N ASN A 356 34.79 -8.28 5.70
CA ASN A 356 33.58 -8.93 6.20
C ASN A 356 33.80 -9.37 7.65
N VAL A 357 32.80 -9.16 8.50
CA VAL A 357 32.82 -9.62 9.89
C VAL A 357 32.64 -11.13 9.92
N ASP A 358 33.62 -11.84 10.49
CA ASP A 358 33.60 -13.28 10.71
C ASP A 358 32.92 -13.58 12.05
N THR A 359 33.40 -12.97 13.15
CA THR A 359 32.79 -13.13 14.48
C THR A 359 32.80 -11.83 15.29
N VAL A 360 31.84 -11.70 16.20
CA VAL A 360 31.75 -10.60 17.16
C VAL A 360 31.67 -11.16 18.58
N ALA A 361 32.67 -10.87 19.41
CA ALA A 361 32.74 -11.30 20.80
C ALA A 361 32.96 -10.08 21.71
N ALA A 362 31.88 -9.64 22.38
CA ALA A 362 31.85 -8.38 23.15
C ALA A 362 32.25 -7.18 22.29
N ASP A 363 33.44 -6.60 22.51
CA ASP A 363 34.00 -5.50 21.73
C ASP A 363 35.05 -5.97 20.72
N VAL A 364 35.43 -7.24 20.70
CA VAL A 364 36.41 -7.80 19.74
C VAL A 364 35.67 -8.28 18.50
N VAL A 365 36.07 -7.74 17.35
CA VAL A 365 35.55 -8.10 16.02
C VAL A 365 36.66 -8.80 15.25
N THR A 366 36.38 -10.01 14.75
CA THR A 366 37.26 -10.76 13.86
C THR A 366 36.76 -10.62 12.43
N PHE A 367 37.65 -10.33 11.49
CA PHE A 367 37.34 -10.18 10.07
C PHE A 367 37.72 -11.44 9.28
N ASP A 368 37.21 -11.56 8.07
CA ASP A 368 37.47 -12.63 7.09
C ASP A 368 38.95 -12.74 6.68
N ARG A 369 39.68 -11.63 6.74
CA ARG A 369 41.11 -11.54 6.41
C ARG A 369 41.84 -10.54 7.30
N ASP A 370 43.16 -10.48 7.15
CA ASP A 370 43.98 -9.53 7.91
C ASP A 370 43.58 -8.09 7.58
N VAL A 371 43.52 -7.27 8.63
CA VAL A 371 43.17 -5.86 8.55
C VAL A 371 44.31 -5.12 7.85
N PRO A 372 44.09 -4.54 6.66
CA PRO A 372 45.16 -3.93 5.88
C PRO A 372 45.50 -2.53 6.40
N GLY A 373 46.78 -2.25 6.59
CA GLY A 373 47.25 -0.94 7.05
C GLY A 373 47.26 -0.78 8.57
N THR A 374 47.47 0.45 9.03
CA THR A 374 47.51 0.79 10.46
C THR A 374 46.38 1.76 10.78
N TYR A 375 45.44 1.33 11.61
CA TYR A 375 44.32 2.16 12.07
C TYR A 375 44.53 2.64 13.50
N PHE A 376 43.88 3.75 13.83
CA PHE A 376 43.99 4.41 15.12
C PHE A 376 42.61 4.59 15.75
N GLU A 377 42.58 4.86 17.07
CA GLU A 377 41.33 5.14 17.81
C GLU A 377 40.54 6.37 17.32
N THR A 378 41.19 7.23 16.53
CA THR A 378 40.56 8.37 15.86
C THR A 378 39.84 7.99 14.56
N ASP A 379 40.15 6.82 14.02
CA ASP A 379 39.51 6.29 12.82
C ASP A 379 38.18 5.63 13.16
N ARG A 380 37.39 5.38 12.12
CA ARG A 380 36.03 4.86 12.25
C ARG A 380 35.84 3.65 11.35
N LEU A 381 35.22 2.63 11.91
CA LEU A 381 34.72 1.49 11.15
C LEU A 381 33.30 1.81 10.66
N HIS A 382 33.05 1.67 9.37
CA HIS A 382 31.74 1.97 8.79
C HIS A 382 31.03 0.68 8.44
N LEU A 383 29.90 0.41 9.07
CA LEU A 383 28.98 -0.65 8.66
C LEU A 383 28.30 -0.23 7.35
N ILE A 384 28.47 -1.05 6.32
CA ILE A 384 27.89 -0.84 4.99
C ILE A 384 26.59 -1.65 4.88
N GLU A 385 25.52 -0.95 4.54
CA GLU A 385 24.19 -1.51 4.33
C GLU A 385 23.62 -1.01 3.00
N ALA A 386 22.42 -1.48 2.65
CA ALA A 386 21.70 -1.07 1.46
C ALA A 386 20.60 -0.06 1.80
N GLU A 387 20.37 0.85 0.86
CA GLU A 387 19.15 1.64 0.75
C GLU A 387 18.47 1.32 -0.59
N VAL A 388 17.17 1.07 -0.55
CA VAL A 388 16.34 0.90 -1.75
C VAL A 388 15.40 2.08 -1.87
N ASP A 389 15.51 2.81 -2.98
CA ASP A 389 14.52 3.79 -3.39
C ASP A 389 13.65 3.18 -4.50
N THR A 390 12.34 3.36 -4.38
CA THR A 390 11.37 3.06 -5.43
C THR A 390 10.63 4.33 -5.78
N ARG A 391 10.33 4.52 -7.06
CA ARG A 391 9.44 5.59 -7.50
C ARG A 391 8.52 5.11 -8.61
N PHE A 392 7.32 5.64 -8.59
CA PHE A 392 6.30 5.42 -9.60
C PHE A 392 5.65 6.77 -9.91
N ALA A 393 5.39 7.03 -11.19
CA ALA A 393 4.60 8.15 -11.63
C ALA A 393 3.52 7.66 -12.59
N ASP A 394 2.26 7.95 -12.28
CA ASP A 394 1.13 7.70 -13.16
C ASP A 394 1.10 8.77 -14.27
N PRO A 395 0.68 8.44 -15.51
CA PRO A 395 0.36 9.41 -16.55
C PRO A 395 -0.49 10.62 -16.09
N ALA A 396 -1.35 10.46 -15.07
CA ALA A 396 -2.14 11.54 -14.49
C ALA A 396 -1.34 12.50 -13.56
N GLY A 397 -0.04 12.27 -13.38
CA GLY A 397 0.85 13.11 -12.57
C GLY A 397 0.90 12.76 -11.07
N ALA A 398 0.15 11.74 -10.63
CA ALA A 398 0.26 11.22 -9.27
C ALA A 398 1.54 10.39 -9.13
N GLY A 399 2.33 10.65 -8.09
CA GLY A 399 3.61 9.96 -7.84
C GLY A 399 3.67 9.33 -6.46
N VAL A 400 4.29 8.16 -6.38
CA VAL A 400 4.61 7.47 -5.11
C VAL A 400 6.12 7.26 -5.08
N THR A 401 6.75 7.56 -3.95
CA THR A 401 8.17 7.27 -3.70
C THR A 401 8.30 6.58 -2.35
N GLU A 402 9.08 5.51 -2.29
CA GLU A 402 9.36 4.76 -1.07
C GLU A 402 10.88 4.67 -0.89
N THR A 403 11.37 4.88 0.33
CA THR A 403 12.80 4.71 0.66
C THR A 403 12.92 3.77 1.84
N PHE A 404 13.75 2.74 1.68
CA PHE A 404 14.02 1.72 2.68
C PHE A 404 15.52 1.68 2.97
N GLY A 405 15.96 2.28 4.07
CA GLY A 405 17.35 2.28 4.51
C GLY A 405 17.68 1.21 5.55
N ASN A 406 18.97 1.10 5.87
CA ASN A 406 19.54 0.17 6.85
C ASN A 406 19.17 -1.30 6.56
N LEU A 407 19.29 -1.70 5.29
CA LEU A 407 18.95 -3.04 4.84
C LEU A 407 20.21 -3.89 4.71
N ARG A 408 20.15 -5.13 5.20
CA ARG A 408 21.21 -6.11 4.94
C ARG A 408 21.09 -6.59 3.50
N LEU A 409 22.18 -6.58 2.73
CA LEU A 409 22.16 -7.11 1.37
C LEU A 409 21.94 -8.63 1.36
N THR A 410 22.61 -9.35 2.26
CA THR A 410 22.58 -10.80 2.35
C THR A 410 22.03 -11.29 3.69
N GLY A 411 21.60 -12.55 3.75
CA GLY A 411 21.07 -13.22 4.94
C GLY A 411 19.55 -13.15 5.08
N ASP A 412 19.00 -14.00 5.96
CA ASP A 412 17.56 -14.29 6.03
C ASP A 412 16.81 -13.57 7.19
N SER A 413 17.38 -12.47 7.69
CA SER A 413 16.73 -11.69 8.76
C SER A 413 15.59 -10.82 8.24
N SER A 414 14.69 -10.37 9.13
CA SER A 414 13.67 -9.36 8.79
C SER A 414 14.25 -8.01 8.33
N ALA A 415 15.54 -7.77 8.60
CA ALA A 415 16.29 -6.60 8.13
C ALA A 415 16.92 -6.80 6.75
N SER A 416 16.77 -7.98 6.12
CA SER A 416 17.25 -8.19 4.76
C SER A 416 16.45 -7.35 3.76
N LEU A 417 17.10 -6.99 2.66
CA LEU A 417 16.47 -6.19 1.61
C LEU A 417 15.19 -6.84 1.07
N THR A 418 15.23 -8.15 0.82
CA THR A 418 14.10 -8.91 0.27
C THR A 418 12.95 -8.99 1.27
N ALA A 419 13.22 -9.30 2.54
CA ALA A 419 12.20 -9.37 3.59
C ALA A 419 11.56 -8.00 3.86
N ALA A 420 12.38 -6.94 3.89
CA ALA A 420 11.91 -5.57 4.08
C ALA A 420 10.93 -5.13 3.00
N LEU A 421 11.25 -5.39 1.72
CA LEU A 421 10.38 -5.04 0.59
C LEU A 421 9.14 -5.92 0.54
N GLN A 422 9.27 -7.22 0.81
CA GLN A 422 8.13 -8.14 0.88
C GLN A 422 7.06 -7.67 1.88
N ALA A 423 7.50 -7.16 3.04
CA ALA A 423 6.61 -6.74 4.12
C ALA A 423 6.06 -5.31 3.95
N ARG A 424 6.85 -4.38 3.38
CA ARG A 424 6.57 -2.94 3.48
C ARG A 424 6.36 -2.22 2.15
N SER A 425 6.85 -2.73 1.02
CA SER A 425 6.71 -2.02 -0.26
C SER A 425 5.31 -2.19 -0.85
N GLN A 426 4.78 -1.09 -1.37
CA GLN A 426 3.52 -1.06 -2.13
C GLN A 426 3.76 -1.08 -3.65
N LEU A 427 5.01 -0.92 -4.10
CA LEU A 427 5.35 -0.87 -5.53
C LEU A 427 6.00 -2.16 -6.02
N VAL A 428 6.95 -2.72 -5.27
CA VAL A 428 7.79 -3.83 -5.76
C VAL A 428 7.94 -4.97 -4.76
N ARG A 429 8.37 -6.11 -5.28
CA ARG A 429 8.92 -7.25 -4.56
C ARG A 429 10.33 -7.50 -5.08
N ALA A 430 11.18 -8.06 -4.23
CA ALA A 430 12.57 -8.35 -4.57
C ALA A 430 12.91 -9.79 -4.23
N THR A 431 13.69 -10.42 -5.12
CA THR A 431 14.19 -11.77 -4.99
C THR A 431 15.71 -11.75 -5.11
N ALA A 432 16.40 -12.33 -4.13
CA ALA A 432 17.84 -12.54 -4.20
C ALA A 432 18.17 -13.69 -5.15
N LEU A 433 19.11 -13.46 -6.06
CA LEU A 433 19.61 -14.45 -7.00
C LEU A 433 21.01 -14.93 -6.58
N THR A 434 21.49 -16.01 -7.20
CA THR A 434 22.75 -16.66 -6.80
C THR A 434 23.98 -15.78 -6.94
N GLY A 435 23.95 -14.78 -7.83
CA GLY A 435 25.05 -13.85 -8.02
C GLY A 435 25.14 -12.76 -6.95
N LEU A 436 24.21 -12.66 -6.00
CA LEU A 436 24.22 -11.56 -5.02
C LEU A 436 25.51 -11.54 -4.20
N SER A 437 26.26 -10.45 -4.29
CA SER A 437 27.53 -10.25 -3.60
C SER A 437 27.39 -9.26 -2.45
N ALA A 438 28.12 -9.53 -1.37
CA ALA A 438 28.32 -8.59 -0.27
C ALA A 438 29.48 -7.61 -0.52
N ASP A 439 30.29 -7.84 -1.56
CA ASP A 439 31.38 -6.94 -1.94
C ASP A 439 30.82 -5.62 -2.50
N PRO A 440 31.06 -4.46 -1.87
CA PRO A 440 30.61 -3.16 -2.35
C PRO A 440 31.21 -2.76 -3.70
N ALA A 441 32.33 -3.35 -4.14
CA ALA A 441 32.83 -3.14 -5.50
C ALA A 441 31.98 -3.85 -6.57
N LYS A 442 31.22 -4.86 -6.17
CA LYS A 442 30.27 -5.64 -7.00
C LYS A 442 28.83 -5.43 -6.54
N PHE A 443 28.49 -4.20 -6.18
CA PHE A 443 27.18 -3.88 -5.64
C PHE A 443 26.06 -4.13 -6.67
N PRO A 444 24.80 -4.38 -6.26
CA PRO A 444 23.70 -4.48 -7.22
C PRO A 444 23.48 -3.16 -7.97
N ALA A 445 23.64 -3.18 -9.30
CA ALA A 445 23.46 -2.01 -10.16
C ALA A 445 22.74 -2.38 -11.47
N PRO A 446 21.99 -1.44 -12.08
CA PRO A 446 21.37 -1.68 -13.37
C PRO A 446 22.41 -1.79 -14.48
N ALA A 447 22.06 -2.35 -15.64
CA ALA A 447 22.98 -2.43 -16.79
C ALA A 447 23.42 -1.04 -17.30
N THR A 448 22.51 -0.05 -17.24
CA THR A 448 22.76 1.35 -17.61
C THR A 448 22.10 2.28 -16.59
N GLY A 449 22.61 3.50 -16.43
CA GLY A 449 22.03 4.49 -15.51
C GLY A 449 22.26 4.19 -14.03
N SER A 450 21.50 4.88 -13.19
CA SER A 450 21.46 4.71 -11.73
C SER A 450 20.11 4.19 -11.21
N TRP A 451 19.13 4.00 -12.11
CA TRP A 451 17.80 3.49 -11.83
C TRP A 451 17.49 2.33 -12.78
N LEU A 452 16.98 1.24 -12.23
CA LEU A 452 16.36 0.16 -12.97
C LEU A 452 14.91 0.54 -13.25
N THR A 453 14.53 0.69 -14.51
CA THR A 453 13.12 0.75 -14.91
C THR A 453 12.63 -0.68 -15.13
N LEU A 454 11.53 -1.07 -14.48
CA LEU A 454 10.92 -2.38 -14.74
C LEU A 454 10.32 -2.41 -16.15
N ALA A 455 10.27 -3.58 -16.76
CA ALA A 455 9.76 -3.78 -18.12
C ALA A 455 8.86 -5.01 -18.18
N ASP A 456 8.27 -5.26 -19.36
CA ASP A 456 7.53 -6.50 -19.67
C ASP A 456 6.31 -6.78 -18.79
N GLY A 457 5.77 -5.76 -18.11
CA GLY A 457 4.48 -5.86 -17.43
C GLY A 457 3.34 -5.86 -18.45
N ASP A 458 2.44 -6.82 -18.35
CA ASP A 458 1.31 -6.97 -19.26
C ASP A 458 0.02 -7.23 -18.48
N ASP A 459 -1.04 -6.51 -18.82
CA ASP A 459 -2.38 -6.75 -18.29
C ASP A 459 -3.04 -7.97 -18.97
N ALA A 460 -2.51 -8.38 -20.13
CA ALA A 460 -2.99 -9.48 -20.95
C ALA A 460 -4.48 -9.36 -21.29
N TYR A 461 -4.99 -8.14 -21.54
CA TYR A 461 -6.43 -7.91 -21.76
C TYR A 461 -7.05 -8.76 -22.88
N GLY A 462 -6.26 -9.21 -23.86
CA GLY A 462 -6.73 -10.10 -24.92
C GLY A 462 -7.11 -11.51 -24.44
N SER A 463 -6.68 -11.91 -23.25
CA SER A 463 -7.01 -13.19 -22.60
C SER A 463 -8.03 -13.05 -21.47
N LEU A 464 -8.43 -11.82 -21.13
CA LEU A 464 -9.47 -11.55 -20.15
C LEU A 464 -10.80 -12.13 -20.63
N SER A 465 -11.52 -12.80 -19.73
CA SER A 465 -12.76 -13.51 -20.02
C SER A 465 -13.86 -13.22 -18.99
N VAL A 466 -15.10 -13.58 -19.30
CA VAL A 466 -16.22 -13.50 -18.34
C VAL A 466 -16.02 -14.38 -17.10
N ALA A 467 -15.23 -15.44 -17.21
CA ALA A 467 -14.92 -16.33 -16.08
C ALA A 467 -14.07 -15.63 -15.02
N ASP A 468 -13.22 -14.67 -15.40
CA ASP A 468 -12.41 -13.89 -14.45
C ASP A 468 -13.27 -12.98 -13.57
N PHE A 469 -14.42 -12.53 -14.10
CA PHE A 469 -15.42 -11.75 -13.34
C PHE A 469 -16.31 -12.64 -12.48
N ALA A 470 -16.79 -13.77 -13.00
CA ALA A 470 -17.54 -14.74 -12.21
C ALA A 470 -16.71 -15.22 -11.01
N GLY A 471 -15.44 -15.56 -11.27
CA GLY A 471 -14.49 -15.98 -10.25
C GLY A 471 -14.59 -17.46 -9.90
N ALA A 472 -13.64 -17.91 -9.08
CA ALA A 472 -13.56 -19.27 -8.58
C ALA A 472 -13.36 -19.28 -7.07
N ASP A 473 -13.89 -20.32 -6.42
CA ASP A 473 -13.66 -20.55 -4.99
C ASP A 473 -12.32 -21.25 -4.77
N GLY A 474 -11.35 -20.50 -4.24
CA GLY A 474 -10.06 -21.02 -3.76
C GLY A 474 -10.00 -21.16 -2.24
N GLY A 475 -11.10 -20.92 -1.52
CA GLY A 475 -11.12 -20.68 -0.09
C GLY A 475 -10.71 -19.25 0.30
N SER A 476 -10.85 -18.92 1.58
CA SER A 476 -10.74 -17.53 2.04
C SER A 476 -9.39 -16.89 1.70
N GLY A 477 -9.45 -15.67 1.16
CA GLY A 477 -8.29 -14.91 0.69
C GLY A 477 -7.72 -15.38 -0.66
N ARG A 478 -8.22 -16.50 -1.22
CA ARG A 478 -7.82 -17.02 -2.54
C ARG A 478 -8.95 -17.01 -3.56
N ARG A 479 -10.17 -16.63 -3.16
CA ARG A 479 -11.31 -16.42 -4.06
C ARG A 479 -11.03 -15.29 -5.06
N THR A 480 -11.59 -15.43 -6.26
CA THR A 480 -11.50 -14.45 -7.36
C THR A 480 -12.89 -13.96 -7.77
N GLY A 481 -12.96 -12.93 -8.62
CA GLY A 481 -14.23 -12.43 -9.17
C GLY A 481 -15.30 -12.11 -8.11
N ILE A 482 -16.56 -12.41 -8.43
CA ILE A 482 -17.75 -12.25 -7.57
C ILE A 482 -17.62 -13.11 -6.30
N VAL A 483 -17.15 -14.34 -6.44
CA VAL A 483 -16.98 -15.28 -5.32
C VAL A 483 -16.14 -14.67 -4.20
N ALA A 484 -15.17 -13.82 -4.51
CA ALA A 484 -14.36 -13.15 -3.49
C ALA A 484 -15.13 -12.24 -2.53
N LEU A 485 -16.33 -11.78 -2.91
CA LEU A 485 -17.19 -11.01 -2.01
C LEU A 485 -17.74 -11.85 -0.85
N GLU A 486 -17.68 -13.18 -0.91
CA GLU A 486 -17.99 -14.07 0.22
C GLU A 486 -17.03 -13.87 1.40
N ASP A 487 -15.82 -13.35 1.19
CA ASP A 487 -14.86 -13.14 2.27
C ASP A 487 -15.21 -11.95 3.19
N ILE A 488 -16.24 -11.18 2.81
CA ILE A 488 -16.70 -9.96 3.47
C ILE A 488 -18.21 -10.06 3.71
N ASP A 489 -18.58 -10.30 4.97
CA ASP A 489 -19.98 -10.46 5.38
C ASP A 489 -20.75 -9.13 5.32
N GLU A 490 -20.09 -8.01 5.65
CA GLU A 490 -20.74 -6.68 5.69
C GLU A 490 -21.26 -6.16 4.34
N VAL A 491 -21.03 -6.85 3.21
CA VAL A 491 -21.45 -6.39 1.88
C VAL A 491 -22.95 -6.59 1.71
N ALA A 492 -23.72 -5.51 1.69
CA ALA A 492 -25.18 -5.54 1.51
C ALA A 492 -25.66 -5.30 0.06
N VAL A 493 -24.82 -4.68 -0.78
CA VAL A 493 -25.13 -4.38 -2.19
C VAL A 493 -23.97 -4.79 -3.08
N CYS A 494 -24.24 -5.50 -4.17
CA CYS A 494 -23.21 -5.99 -5.09
C CYS A 494 -23.44 -5.51 -6.52
N ALA A 495 -22.35 -5.21 -7.24
CA ALA A 495 -22.40 -4.88 -8.66
C ALA A 495 -21.11 -5.32 -9.41
N VAL A 496 -21.25 -5.57 -10.71
CA VAL A 496 -20.12 -5.76 -11.64
C VAL A 496 -20.25 -4.74 -12.77
N PRO A 497 -19.92 -3.45 -12.50
CA PRO A 497 -20.27 -2.37 -13.41
C PRO A 497 -19.70 -2.53 -14.81
N GLY A 498 -20.55 -2.35 -15.81
CA GLY A 498 -20.14 -2.32 -17.22
C GLY A 498 -19.86 -3.69 -17.83
N VAL A 499 -20.20 -4.79 -17.15
CA VAL A 499 -20.15 -6.14 -17.71
C VAL A 499 -21.57 -6.69 -17.81
N TRP A 500 -22.18 -6.56 -18.98
CA TRP A 500 -23.57 -6.97 -19.22
C TRP A 500 -23.71 -8.45 -19.61
N SER A 501 -22.63 -9.22 -19.50
CA SER A 501 -22.65 -10.67 -19.75
C SER A 501 -23.74 -11.36 -18.93
N GLY A 502 -24.59 -12.15 -19.61
CA GLY A 502 -25.62 -12.95 -18.95
C GLY A 502 -25.06 -13.93 -17.93
N THR A 503 -23.85 -14.46 -18.20
CA THR A 503 -23.10 -15.34 -17.29
C THR A 503 -22.69 -14.60 -16.02
N VAL A 504 -22.17 -13.38 -16.14
CA VAL A 504 -21.76 -12.55 -14.99
C VAL A 504 -22.96 -12.08 -14.18
N ALA A 505 -24.03 -11.65 -14.85
CA ALA A 505 -25.28 -11.28 -14.20
C ALA A 505 -25.90 -12.45 -13.42
N SER A 506 -25.93 -13.65 -14.01
CA SER A 506 -26.44 -14.86 -13.35
C SER A 506 -25.56 -15.29 -12.18
N ALA A 507 -24.23 -15.17 -12.29
CA ALA A 507 -23.32 -15.42 -11.18
C ALA A 507 -23.55 -14.46 -10.01
N LEU A 508 -23.76 -13.16 -10.29
CA LEU A 508 -24.04 -12.15 -9.27
C LEU A 508 -25.40 -12.39 -8.58
N ILE A 509 -26.42 -12.77 -9.35
CA ILE A 509 -27.74 -13.15 -8.82
C ILE A 509 -27.60 -14.37 -7.90
N THR A 510 -26.95 -15.43 -8.39
CA THR A 510 -26.76 -16.68 -7.65
C THR A 510 -26.01 -16.42 -6.34
N HIS A 511 -24.97 -15.59 -6.38
CA HIS A 511 -24.23 -15.14 -5.20
C HIS A 511 -25.16 -14.52 -4.14
N CYS A 512 -26.06 -13.62 -4.55
CA CYS A 512 -27.01 -12.99 -3.64
C CYS A 512 -28.10 -13.96 -3.14
N GLU A 513 -28.54 -14.90 -3.97
CA GLU A 513 -29.54 -15.92 -3.61
C GLU A 513 -29.02 -16.96 -2.61
N LEU A 514 -27.73 -17.29 -2.70
CA LEU A 514 -27.07 -18.24 -1.80
C LEU A 514 -26.82 -17.61 -0.43
N LEU A 515 -26.26 -16.41 -0.38
CA LEU A 515 -25.86 -15.76 0.87
C LEU A 515 -27.03 -15.09 1.60
N LYS A 516 -28.05 -14.62 0.87
CA LYS A 516 -29.32 -14.08 1.41
C LYS A 516 -29.18 -12.89 2.37
N ASP A 517 -28.05 -12.21 2.35
CA ASP A 517 -27.69 -11.02 3.13
C ASP A 517 -27.48 -9.79 2.24
N ARG A 518 -27.48 -9.97 0.91
CA ARG A 518 -27.06 -8.95 -0.07
C ARG A 518 -27.93 -8.89 -1.32
N PHE A 519 -27.79 -7.79 -2.07
CA PHE A 519 -28.65 -7.45 -3.21
C PHE A 519 -27.86 -7.01 -4.44
N ALA A 520 -28.17 -7.58 -5.61
CA ALA A 520 -27.51 -7.28 -6.87
C ALA A 520 -28.10 -6.06 -7.61
N VAL A 521 -27.23 -5.21 -8.14
CA VAL A 521 -27.60 -4.12 -9.07
C VAL A 521 -26.98 -4.41 -10.44
N LEU A 522 -27.83 -4.59 -11.44
CA LEU A 522 -27.44 -5.02 -12.78
C LEU A 522 -27.46 -3.87 -13.79
N ASP A 523 -26.55 -3.96 -14.76
CA ASP A 523 -26.49 -3.10 -15.94
C ASP A 523 -26.91 -3.87 -17.19
N PRO A 524 -27.73 -3.28 -18.07
CA PRO A 524 -27.94 -3.83 -19.39
C PRO A 524 -26.80 -3.46 -20.35
N PRO A 525 -26.72 -4.09 -21.53
CA PRO A 525 -25.94 -3.56 -22.64
C PRO A 525 -26.28 -2.08 -22.92
N ASP A 526 -25.30 -1.31 -23.35
CA ASP A 526 -25.52 0.08 -23.76
C ASP A 526 -26.34 0.15 -25.06
N GLY A 527 -26.93 1.30 -25.33
CA GLY A 527 -27.61 1.54 -26.62
C GLY A 527 -28.88 0.72 -26.88
N LEU A 528 -29.34 -0.14 -25.96
CA LEU A 528 -30.57 -0.93 -26.18
C LEU A 528 -31.79 -0.04 -26.34
N ASP A 529 -32.66 -0.41 -27.28
CA ASP A 529 -34.01 0.12 -27.39
C ASP A 529 -34.96 -0.59 -26.42
N ILE A 530 -36.25 -0.25 -26.47
CA ILE A 530 -37.27 -0.78 -25.54
C ILE A 530 -37.44 -2.31 -25.70
N GLU A 531 -37.40 -2.83 -26.93
CA GLU A 531 -37.52 -4.27 -27.14
C GLU A 531 -36.26 -5.01 -26.65
N GLY A 532 -35.08 -4.48 -26.95
CA GLY A 532 -33.79 -5.02 -26.53
C GLY A 532 -33.66 -5.10 -25.01
N ILE A 533 -34.00 -4.03 -24.27
CA ILE A 533 -33.94 -4.06 -22.80
C ILE A 533 -34.94 -5.05 -22.20
N GLN A 534 -36.11 -5.20 -22.82
CA GLN A 534 -37.10 -6.19 -22.38
C GLN A 534 -36.60 -7.62 -22.64
N ALA A 535 -35.97 -7.87 -23.79
CA ALA A 535 -35.36 -9.16 -24.12
C ALA A 535 -34.18 -9.50 -23.18
N PHE A 536 -33.33 -8.51 -22.87
CA PHE A 536 -32.23 -8.67 -21.92
C PHE A 536 -32.73 -9.03 -20.51
N ARG A 537 -33.85 -8.43 -20.09
CA ARG A 537 -34.44 -8.68 -18.78
C ARG A 537 -35.08 -10.07 -18.67
N GLU A 538 -35.70 -10.55 -19.74
CA GLU A 538 -36.57 -11.74 -19.73
C GLU A 538 -35.99 -12.99 -19.03
N PRO A 539 -34.68 -13.32 -19.13
CA PRO A 539 -34.10 -14.50 -18.48
C PRO A 539 -34.04 -14.45 -16.95
N PHE A 540 -34.25 -13.27 -16.33
CA PHE A 540 -34.02 -13.07 -14.90
C PHE A 540 -35.33 -12.96 -14.12
N ASP A 541 -35.64 -13.95 -13.27
CA ASP A 541 -36.73 -13.90 -12.29
C ASP A 541 -36.19 -14.10 -10.87
N THR A 542 -35.94 -13.00 -10.15
CA THR A 542 -35.39 -13.05 -8.79
C THR A 542 -35.79 -11.84 -7.97
N LYS A 543 -35.98 -12.07 -6.67
CA LYS A 543 -36.19 -10.99 -5.70
C LYS A 543 -34.89 -10.31 -5.27
N TYR A 544 -33.72 -10.89 -5.54
CA TYR A 544 -32.42 -10.41 -5.04
C TYR A 544 -31.69 -9.46 -6.01
N ALA A 545 -32.32 -9.04 -7.10
CA ALA A 545 -31.70 -8.15 -8.08
C ALA A 545 -32.63 -7.05 -8.57
N ALA A 546 -32.04 -5.96 -9.06
CA ALA A 546 -32.71 -4.89 -9.78
C ALA A 546 -31.92 -4.47 -11.03
N LEU A 547 -32.64 -4.13 -12.09
CA LEU A 547 -32.09 -3.66 -13.36
C LEU A 547 -32.45 -2.19 -13.58
N TYR A 548 -31.48 -1.39 -14.02
CA TYR A 548 -31.63 0.04 -14.27
C TYR A 548 -31.33 0.41 -15.72
N TYR A 549 -32.15 1.27 -16.31
CA TYR A 549 -32.05 1.70 -17.70
C TYR A 549 -32.51 3.15 -17.85
N PRO A 550 -31.87 4.00 -18.68
CA PRO A 550 -30.72 3.72 -19.56
C PRO A 550 -29.37 4.02 -18.88
N TRP A 551 -28.29 3.95 -19.66
CA TRP A 551 -26.95 4.37 -19.22
C TRP A 551 -26.88 5.88 -18.97
N LEU A 552 -25.88 6.28 -18.18
CA LEU A 552 -25.65 7.66 -17.75
C LEU A 552 -24.56 8.30 -18.60
N VAL A 553 -24.53 9.63 -18.71
CA VAL A 553 -23.46 10.36 -19.39
C VAL A 553 -22.64 11.14 -18.38
N THR A 554 -21.34 10.87 -18.33
CA THR A 554 -20.38 11.54 -17.43
C THR A 554 -19.20 12.10 -18.21
N ARG A 555 -18.50 13.06 -17.60
CA ARG A 555 -17.23 13.57 -18.14
C ARG A 555 -16.10 12.67 -17.65
N ASP A 556 -15.39 12.01 -18.57
CA ASP A 556 -14.18 11.28 -18.25
C ASP A 556 -13.00 12.27 -18.15
N PRO A 557 -12.41 12.46 -16.95
CA PRO A 557 -11.32 13.41 -16.75
C PRO A 557 -10.01 13.00 -17.45
N SER A 558 -9.81 11.70 -17.73
CA SER A 558 -8.56 11.19 -18.29
C SER A 558 -8.37 11.57 -19.76
N VAL A 559 -9.45 11.51 -20.52
CA VAL A 559 -9.50 11.83 -21.96
C VAL A 559 -10.21 13.16 -22.21
N ASN A 560 -10.73 13.79 -21.16
CA ASN A 560 -11.51 15.02 -21.21
C ASN A 560 -12.60 14.96 -22.31
N ARG A 561 -13.42 13.90 -22.27
CA ARG A 561 -14.56 13.71 -23.18
C ARG A 561 -15.77 13.15 -22.42
N ASP A 562 -16.95 13.34 -22.98
CA ASP A 562 -18.15 12.75 -22.42
C ASP A 562 -18.24 11.29 -22.84
N VAL A 563 -18.60 10.42 -21.89
CA VAL A 563 -18.70 8.98 -22.11
C VAL A 563 -19.95 8.43 -21.43
N ASP A 564 -20.56 7.44 -22.08
CA ASP A 564 -21.65 6.66 -21.51
C ASP A 564 -21.09 5.71 -20.46
N VAL A 565 -21.72 5.66 -19.28
CA VAL A 565 -21.29 4.85 -18.15
C VAL A 565 -22.42 3.98 -17.61
N PRO A 566 -22.09 2.78 -17.11
CA PRO A 566 -23.07 1.89 -16.51
C PRO A 566 -23.70 2.51 -15.25
N PRO A 567 -25.02 2.35 -15.05
CA PRO A 567 -25.73 2.95 -13.94
C PRO A 567 -25.41 2.29 -12.57
N SER A 568 -25.10 1.00 -12.51
CA SER A 568 -25.01 0.20 -11.27
C SER A 568 -24.17 0.83 -10.16
N GLY A 569 -23.00 1.39 -10.50
CA GLY A 569 -22.14 2.08 -9.52
C GLY A 569 -22.82 3.30 -8.87
N HIS A 570 -23.49 4.12 -9.68
CA HIS A 570 -24.26 5.27 -9.21
C HIS A 570 -25.45 4.84 -8.36
N LEU A 571 -26.15 3.77 -8.77
CA LEU A 571 -27.32 3.26 -8.05
C LEU A 571 -26.95 2.63 -6.71
N ALA A 572 -25.83 1.89 -6.63
CA ALA A 572 -25.30 1.41 -5.35
C ALA A 572 -24.99 2.57 -4.40
N GLY A 573 -24.42 3.67 -4.92
CA GLY A 573 -24.21 4.89 -4.13
C GLY A 573 -25.52 5.54 -3.67
N ILE A 574 -26.54 5.56 -4.53
CA ILE A 574 -27.88 6.05 -4.19
C ILE A 574 -28.55 5.17 -3.13
N TYR A 575 -28.39 3.85 -3.18
CA TYR A 575 -28.90 2.94 -2.14
C TYR A 575 -28.26 3.29 -0.81
N ALA A 576 -26.92 3.35 -0.76
CA ALA A 576 -26.17 3.71 0.44
C ALA A 576 -26.62 5.06 1.03
N ARG A 577 -26.78 6.07 0.17
CA ARG A 577 -27.24 7.40 0.59
C ARG A 577 -28.67 7.38 1.13
N VAL A 578 -29.60 6.74 0.43
CA VAL A 578 -31.01 6.67 0.86
C VAL A 578 -31.12 5.91 2.18
N ASP A 579 -30.41 4.81 2.33
CA ASP A 579 -30.42 4.02 3.55
C ASP A 579 -29.89 4.82 4.74
N THR A 580 -28.80 5.56 4.54
CA THR A 580 -28.19 6.40 5.58
C THR A 580 -29.10 7.57 5.96
N GLU A 581 -29.73 8.21 4.98
CA GLU A 581 -30.55 9.42 5.21
C GLU A 581 -31.98 9.09 5.67
N ARG A 582 -32.54 7.94 5.26
CA ARG A 582 -33.98 7.64 5.34
C ARG A 582 -34.30 6.22 5.79
N GLY A 583 -33.31 5.34 5.91
CA GLY A 583 -33.48 3.93 6.24
C GLY A 583 -33.81 3.04 5.02
N VAL A 584 -33.43 1.77 5.11
CA VAL A 584 -33.56 0.76 4.03
C VAL A 584 -35.01 0.53 3.56
N HIS A 585 -35.99 0.80 4.43
CA HIS A 585 -37.42 0.70 4.12
C HIS A 585 -37.89 1.76 3.12
N LYS A 586 -37.12 2.84 2.88
CA LYS A 586 -37.44 3.86 1.88
C LYS A 586 -37.01 3.40 0.48
N ALA A 587 -37.97 3.37 -0.45
CA ALA A 587 -37.67 3.11 -1.87
C ALA A 587 -36.57 4.07 -2.42
N PRO A 588 -35.50 3.55 -3.05
CA PRO A 588 -34.43 4.37 -3.65
C PRO A 588 -34.85 4.98 -5.01
N ALA A 589 -36.09 5.46 -5.09
CA ALA A 589 -36.68 6.13 -6.25
C ALA A 589 -37.08 7.57 -5.91
N ASN A 590 -37.30 8.36 -6.96
CA ASN A 590 -37.47 9.81 -6.92
C ASN A 590 -36.23 10.51 -6.33
N THR A 591 -35.05 9.95 -6.59
CA THR A 591 -33.77 10.45 -6.07
C THR A 591 -32.96 11.06 -7.20
N VAL A 592 -32.31 12.21 -6.95
CA VAL A 592 -31.44 12.87 -7.93
C VAL A 592 -30.14 12.09 -8.11
N ILE A 593 -29.74 11.91 -9.37
CA ILE A 593 -28.47 11.28 -9.72
C ILE A 593 -27.39 12.37 -9.81
N ARG A 594 -26.32 12.21 -9.03
CA ARG A 594 -25.16 13.12 -8.97
C ARG A 594 -24.02 12.57 -9.83
N GLY A 595 -23.06 13.42 -10.19
CA GLY A 595 -21.85 13.02 -10.92
C GLY A 595 -22.02 12.86 -12.44
N ILE A 596 -23.20 13.16 -12.97
CA ILE A 596 -23.54 13.09 -14.40
C ILE A 596 -23.68 14.48 -15.02
N ARG A 597 -23.77 14.55 -16.36
CA ARG A 597 -24.03 15.83 -17.04
C ARG A 597 -25.35 16.47 -16.57
N LEU A 598 -25.32 17.79 -16.44
CA LEU A 598 -26.51 18.59 -16.07
C LEU A 598 -27.55 18.65 -17.17
N THR A 599 -27.13 18.57 -18.43
CA THR A 599 -27.98 18.45 -19.62
C THR A 599 -27.59 17.18 -20.38
N ASP A 600 -28.59 16.43 -20.86
CA ASP A 600 -28.39 15.16 -21.56
C ASP A 600 -27.57 14.16 -20.74
N GLY A 601 -27.90 14.02 -19.45
CA GLY A 601 -27.22 13.13 -18.50
C GLY A 601 -27.60 11.66 -18.66
N PHE A 602 -28.51 11.33 -19.57
CA PHE A 602 -28.88 9.97 -19.95
C PHE A 602 -28.52 9.73 -21.41
N ALA A 603 -27.98 8.55 -21.70
CA ALA A 603 -27.62 8.16 -23.06
C ALA A 603 -28.85 8.08 -23.99
N GLN A 604 -30.03 7.86 -23.41
CA GLN A 604 -31.30 7.79 -24.13
C GLN A 604 -32.43 8.44 -23.32
N ASP A 605 -33.37 9.07 -24.01
CA ASP A 605 -34.55 9.66 -23.37
C ASP A 605 -35.65 8.61 -23.15
N VAL A 606 -35.99 8.38 -21.88
CA VAL A 606 -37.13 7.53 -21.51
C VAL A 606 -38.37 8.36 -21.30
N THR A 607 -39.29 8.28 -22.26
CA THR A 607 -40.61 8.92 -22.19
C THR A 607 -41.54 8.20 -21.20
N LYS A 608 -42.66 8.84 -20.85
CA LYS A 608 -43.71 8.17 -20.04
C LYS A 608 -44.21 6.89 -20.72
N ARG A 609 -44.44 6.92 -22.05
CA ARG A 609 -44.91 5.77 -22.81
C ARG A 609 -43.91 4.60 -22.77
N HIS A 610 -42.61 4.91 -22.85
CA HIS A 610 -41.57 3.90 -22.69
C HIS A 610 -41.62 3.31 -21.27
N GLN A 611 -41.69 4.15 -20.25
CA GLN A 611 -41.81 3.69 -18.87
C GLN A 611 -43.01 2.78 -18.62
N ASP A 612 -44.17 3.07 -19.23
CA ASP A 612 -45.39 2.24 -19.09
C ASP A 612 -45.17 0.81 -19.62
N LEU A 613 -44.21 0.59 -20.53
CA LEU A 613 -43.80 -0.72 -21.05
C LEU A 613 -42.69 -1.39 -20.20
N LEU A 614 -41.79 -0.59 -19.63
CA LEU A 614 -40.63 -1.08 -18.87
C LEU A 614 -40.99 -1.48 -17.43
N ASN A 615 -41.77 -0.65 -16.75
CA ASN A 615 -42.05 -0.80 -15.33
C ASN A 615 -42.79 -2.12 -14.97
N PRO A 616 -43.80 -2.60 -15.74
CA PRO A 616 -44.42 -3.91 -15.51
C PRO A 616 -43.42 -5.07 -15.51
N LYS A 617 -42.32 -4.97 -16.27
CA LYS A 617 -41.25 -5.97 -16.35
C LYS A 617 -40.13 -5.76 -15.31
N GLY A 618 -40.33 -4.93 -14.29
CA GLY A 618 -39.31 -4.71 -13.25
C GLY A 618 -38.07 -3.94 -13.73
N ILE A 619 -38.13 -3.29 -14.89
CA ILE A 619 -37.03 -2.47 -15.42
C ILE A 619 -37.18 -1.05 -14.86
N ASN A 620 -36.20 -0.62 -14.06
CA ASN A 620 -36.24 0.67 -13.37
C ASN A 620 -35.72 1.79 -14.28
N ALA A 621 -36.65 2.63 -14.75
CA ALA A 621 -36.34 3.76 -15.63
C ALA A 621 -35.59 4.88 -14.88
N LEU A 622 -34.56 5.43 -15.51
CA LEU A 622 -33.94 6.71 -15.14
C LEU A 622 -34.49 7.78 -16.09
N ARG A 623 -35.01 8.88 -15.52
CA ARG A 623 -35.80 9.87 -16.27
C ARG A 623 -35.46 11.30 -15.89
N PHE A 624 -35.45 12.16 -16.90
CA PHE A 624 -35.29 13.60 -16.71
C PHE A 624 -36.66 14.25 -16.54
N PHE A 625 -36.76 15.14 -15.57
CA PHE A 625 -37.96 15.93 -15.32
C PHE A 625 -37.59 17.42 -15.30
N PRO A 626 -38.22 18.26 -16.14
CA PRO A 626 -38.02 19.71 -16.08
C PRO A 626 -38.24 20.25 -14.67
N GLY A 627 -37.28 21.03 -14.16
CA GLY A 627 -37.29 21.60 -12.80
C GLY A 627 -36.95 20.64 -11.66
N LEU A 628 -36.99 19.31 -11.88
CA LEU A 628 -36.67 18.29 -10.88
C LEU A 628 -35.35 17.55 -11.15
N GLY A 629 -34.80 17.68 -12.37
CA GLY A 629 -33.51 17.11 -12.78
C GLY A 629 -33.58 15.63 -13.20
N HIS A 630 -32.40 15.02 -13.32
CA HIS A 630 -32.21 13.60 -13.62
C HIS A 630 -32.50 12.76 -12.37
N ARG A 631 -33.46 11.82 -12.48
CA ARG A 631 -33.95 11.03 -11.34
C ARG A 631 -34.03 9.55 -11.61
N VAL A 632 -33.81 8.77 -10.55
CA VAL A 632 -34.21 7.36 -10.49
C VAL A 632 -35.73 7.30 -10.39
N TRP A 633 -36.38 6.58 -11.30
CA TRP A 633 -37.84 6.60 -11.46
C TRP A 633 -38.46 5.19 -11.53
N GLY A 634 -37.88 4.27 -10.76
CA GLY A 634 -38.37 2.92 -10.50
C GLY A 634 -37.69 2.32 -9.25
N ALA A 635 -38.40 1.42 -8.56
CA ALA A 635 -37.88 0.69 -7.40
C ALA A 635 -38.41 -0.75 -7.34
N ARG A 636 -38.51 -1.41 -8.49
CA ARG A 636 -38.95 -2.81 -8.62
C ARG A 636 -37.77 -3.78 -8.70
N THR A 637 -37.95 -4.95 -8.10
CA THR A 637 -37.03 -6.08 -8.27
C THR A 637 -37.28 -6.77 -9.61
N LEU A 638 -36.49 -7.79 -9.92
CA LEU A 638 -36.71 -8.68 -11.05
C LEU A 638 -37.70 -9.81 -10.75
N SER A 639 -38.46 -9.75 -9.65
CA SER A 639 -39.35 -10.86 -9.27
C SER A 639 -40.72 -10.75 -9.96
N SER A 640 -41.23 -11.89 -10.41
CA SER A 640 -42.63 -12.07 -10.82
C SER A 640 -43.60 -12.16 -9.62
N ASP A 641 -43.10 -12.45 -8.42
CA ASP A 641 -43.90 -12.50 -7.19
C ASP A 641 -44.25 -11.08 -6.70
N SER A 642 -45.55 -10.80 -6.67
CA SER A 642 -46.09 -9.51 -6.20
C SER A 642 -45.67 -9.14 -4.77
N SER A 643 -45.38 -10.14 -3.91
CA SER A 643 -44.95 -9.95 -2.53
C SER A 643 -43.53 -9.37 -2.45
N TRP A 644 -42.68 -9.71 -3.43
CA TRP A 644 -41.28 -9.28 -3.51
C TRP A 644 -41.03 -8.25 -4.60
N LYS A 645 -42.08 -7.60 -5.07
CA LYS A 645 -42.06 -6.64 -6.18
C LYS A 645 -41.13 -5.45 -5.94
N TYR A 646 -40.96 -4.98 -4.70
CA TYR A 646 -40.28 -3.72 -4.39
C TYR A 646 -38.91 -3.93 -3.74
N ILE A 647 -37.93 -3.14 -4.19
CA ILE A 647 -36.54 -3.19 -3.74
C ILE A 647 -36.43 -2.91 -2.24
N ASN A 648 -37.07 -1.85 -1.75
CA ASN A 648 -37.03 -1.50 -0.33
C ASN A 648 -37.69 -2.55 0.57
N VAL A 649 -38.68 -3.29 0.06
CA VAL A 649 -39.30 -4.38 0.81
C VAL A 649 -38.32 -5.54 0.92
N ARG A 650 -37.73 -6.02 -0.19
CA ARG A 650 -36.74 -7.10 -0.10
C ARG A 650 -35.53 -6.71 0.74
N ARG A 651 -34.99 -5.50 0.56
CA ARG A 651 -33.82 -5.04 1.32
C ARG A 651 -34.12 -4.84 2.81
N LEU A 652 -35.35 -4.46 3.17
CA LEU A 652 -35.77 -4.46 4.57
C LEU A 652 -35.75 -5.87 5.17
N PHE A 653 -36.22 -6.89 4.44
CA PHE A 653 -36.14 -8.27 4.91
C PHE A 653 -34.70 -8.77 5.04
N LEU A 654 -33.81 -8.45 4.10
CA LEU A 654 -32.37 -8.75 4.22
C LEU A 654 -31.79 -8.15 5.52
N TYR A 655 -32.08 -6.86 5.78
CA TYR A 655 -31.65 -6.18 7.00
C TYR A 655 -32.18 -6.85 8.28
N LEU A 656 -33.45 -7.25 8.28
CA LEU A 656 -34.07 -7.92 9.44
C LEU A 656 -33.48 -9.30 9.67
N GLU A 657 -33.40 -10.13 8.63
CA GLU A 657 -32.85 -11.49 8.66
C GLU A 657 -31.42 -11.46 9.21
N GLU A 658 -30.56 -10.61 8.65
CA GLU A 658 -29.15 -10.50 9.05
C GLU A 658 -28.96 -9.94 10.46
N SER A 659 -29.69 -8.88 10.84
CA SER A 659 -29.59 -8.31 12.20
C SER A 659 -30.03 -9.33 13.26
N ILE A 660 -31.07 -10.11 12.97
CA ILE A 660 -31.55 -11.14 13.88
C ILE A 660 -30.52 -12.27 13.97
N ASP A 661 -29.92 -12.70 12.86
CA ASP A 661 -28.90 -13.75 12.87
C ASP A 661 -27.68 -13.34 13.71
N GLU A 662 -27.05 -12.19 13.43
CA GLU A 662 -25.91 -11.67 14.21
C GLU A 662 -26.26 -11.48 15.69
N GLY A 663 -27.44 -10.93 15.97
CA GLY A 663 -27.89 -10.58 17.31
C GLY A 663 -28.36 -11.77 18.15
N THR A 664 -28.56 -12.94 17.55
CA THR A 664 -29.03 -14.16 18.23
C THR A 664 -28.02 -15.31 18.23
N GLN A 665 -26.78 -15.09 17.77
CA GLN A 665 -25.70 -16.10 17.82
C GLN A 665 -25.45 -16.69 19.22
N TRP A 666 -25.71 -15.94 20.29
CA TRP A 666 -25.57 -16.39 21.68
C TRP A 666 -26.54 -17.53 22.05
N VAL A 667 -27.60 -17.76 21.28
CA VAL A 667 -28.59 -18.83 21.53
C VAL A 667 -27.99 -20.22 21.26
N VAL A 668 -26.95 -20.30 20.44
CA VAL A 668 -26.34 -21.57 20.04
C VAL A 668 -25.64 -22.22 21.26
N PHE A 669 -25.92 -23.49 21.50
CA PHE A 669 -25.45 -24.30 22.63
C PHE A 669 -26.04 -23.96 24.02
N GLU A 670 -27.04 -23.09 24.08
CA GLU A 670 -27.79 -22.85 25.32
C GLU A 670 -28.77 -24.01 25.63
N PRO A 671 -29.15 -24.22 26.91
CA PRO A 671 -30.19 -25.16 27.27
C PRO A 671 -31.52 -24.83 26.59
N ASN A 672 -32.03 -25.77 25.77
CA ASN A 672 -33.27 -25.58 24.99
C ASN A 672 -34.52 -25.71 25.89
N ASP A 673 -34.81 -24.67 26.67
CA ASP A 673 -35.94 -24.59 27.61
C ASP A 673 -36.79 -23.32 27.44
N GLU A 674 -37.91 -23.23 28.18
CA GLU A 674 -38.83 -22.09 28.11
C GLU A 674 -38.16 -20.75 28.48
N SER A 675 -37.13 -20.77 29.33
CA SER A 675 -36.41 -19.56 29.72
C SER A 675 -35.64 -18.99 28.53
N LEU A 676 -34.95 -19.86 27.77
CA LEU A 676 -34.28 -19.48 26.53
C LEU A 676 -35.29 -18.95 25.51
N TRP A 677 -36.43 -19.63 25.32
CA TRP A 677 -37.44 -19.23 24.34
C TRP A 677 -38.05 -17.86 24.66
N ALA A 678 -38.34 -17.59 25.94
CA ALA A 678 -38.83 -16.29 26.38
C ALA A 678 -37.79 -15.19 26.12
N LEU A 679 -36.51 -15.48 26.34
CA LEU A 679 -35.42 -14.55 26.13
C LEU A 679 -35.20 -14.22 24.65
N VAL A 680 -35.24 -15.23 23.77
CA VAL A 680 -35.20 -15.07 22.31
C VAL A 680 -36.37 -14.19 21.85
N ARG A 681 -37.58 -14.53 22.29
CA ARG A 681 -38.81 -13.78 21.96
C ARG A 681 -38.69 -12.31 22.38
N GLN A 682 -38.29 -12.05 23.62
CA GLN A 682 -38.11 -10.70 24.15
C GLN A 682 -37.07 -9.90 23.36
N THR A 683 -35.94 -10.53 23.04
CA THR A 683 -34.83 -9.88 22.32
C THR A 683 -35.26 -9.44 20.92
N ILE A 684 -35.91 -10.33 20.17
CA ILE A 684 -36.42 -10.05 18.82
C ILE A 684 -37.58 -9.03 18.87
N THR A 685 -38.51 -9.15 19.82
CA THR A 685 -39.60 -8.19 20.00
C THR A 685 -39.07 -6.77 20.27
N ASN A 686 -38.03 -6.61 21.09
CA ASN A 686 -37.42 -5.31 21.37
C ASN A 686 -36.80 -4.69 20.11
N PHE A 687 -36.13 -5.51 19.30
CA PHE A 687 -35.56 -5.08 18.03
C PHE A 687 -36.65 -4.62 17.05
N LEU A 688 -37.65 -5.47 16.78
CA LEU A 688 -38.74 -5.16 15.85
C LEU A 688 -39.58 -3.96 16.31
N THR A 689 -39.71 -3.74 17.62
CA THR A 689 -40.33 -2.53 18.17
C THR A 689 -39.54 -1.28 17.76
N THR A 690 -38.22 -1.34 17.80
CA THR A 690 -37.35 -0.23 17.37
C THR A 690 -37.47 0.00 15.86
N VAL A 691 -37.50 -1.07 15.08
CA VAL A 691 -37.71 -1.00 13.62
C VAL A 691 -39.08 -0.40 13.28
N TRP A 692 -40.15 -0.81 13.97
CA TRP A 692 -41.49 -0.23 13.80
C TRP A 692 -41.53 1.25 14.16
N ARG A 693 -40.93 1.65 15.29
CA ARG A 693 -40.84 3.06 15.71
C ARG A 693 -40.08 3.93 14.72
N SER A 694 -39.17 3.36 13.93
CA SER A 694 -38.49 4.08 12.86
C SER A 694 -39.37 4.37 11.64
N GLY A 695 -40.57 3.77 11.57
CA GLY A 695 -41.50 3.88 10.43
C GLY A 695 -41.28 2.83 9.34
N ALA A 696 -40.44 1.82 9.59
CA ALA A 696 -40.14 0.77 8.62
C ALA A 696 -41.24 -0.30 8.50
N LEU A 697 -42.01 -0.54 9.57
CA LEU A 697 -43.13 -1.48 9.61
C LEU A 697 -44.47 -0.72 9.64
N ALA A 698 -45.47 -1.26 8.95
CA ALA A 698 -46.82 -0.71 8.87
C ALA A 698 -47.66 -1.15 10.07
N GLY A 699 -48.53 -0.28 10.57
CA GLY A 699 -49.41 -0.59 11.72
C GLY A 699 -49.46 0.57 12.71
N THR A 700 -50.62 0.77 13.33
CA THR A 700 -50.80 1.78 14.38
C THR A 700 -50.36 1.28 15.75
N THR A 701 -50.29 -0.05 15.92
CA THR A 701 -49.78 -0.73 17.11
C THR A 701 -48.70 -1.74 16.71
N ALA A 702 -47.88 -2.17 17.66
CA ALA A 702 -46.83 -3.17 17.42
C ALA A 702 -47.41 -4.52 16.95
N ASP A 703 -48.55 -4.94 17.51
CA ASP A 703 -49.21 -6.22 17.18
C ASP A 703 -49.79 -6.25 15.75
N GLU A 704 -50.15 -5.08 15.19
CA GLU A 704 -50.50 -4.97 13.77
C GLU A 704 -49.26 -5.04 12.86
N ALA A 705 -48.09 -4.63 13.38
CA ALA A 705 -46.87 -4.47 12.62
C ALA A 705 -46.01 -5.73 12.56
N PHE A 706 -45.94 -6.50 13.64
CA PHE A 706 -45.19 -7.74 13.69
C PHE A 706 -45.67 -8.68 14.80
N PHE A 707 -45.29 -9.96 14.69
CA PHE A 707 -45.41 -10.93 15.78
C PHE A 707 -44.14 -11.77 15.88
N VAL A 708 -43.87 -12.28 17.09
CA VAL A 708 -42.76 -13.19 17.38
C VAL A 708 -43.29 -14.35 18.23
N ALA A 709 -43.26 -15.56 17.68
CA ALA A 709 -43.68 -16.77 18.37
C ALA A 709 -42.49 -17.71 18.54
N CYS A 710 -42.14 -18.03 19.78
CA CYS A 710 -41.09 -18.98 20.14
C CYS A 710 -41.54 -19.67 21.42
N ASP A 711 -42.28 -20.76 21.26
CA ASP A 711 -42.89 -21.55 22.33
C ASP A 711 -43.33 -22.93 21.80
N ARG A 712 -44.07 -23.71 22.61
CA ARG A 712 -44.59 -25.03 22.23
C ARG A 712 -45.54 -25.04 21.02
N THR A 713 -46.05 -23.89 20.57
CA THR A 713 -46.89 -23.81 19.36
C THR A 713 -46.08 -23.84 18.08
N THR A 714 -44.79 -23.51 18.14
CA THR A 714 -43.88 -23.51 16.99
C THR A 714 -42.96 -24.73 16.92
N MET A 715 -42.90 -25.54 17.98
CA MET A 715 -41.99 -26.68 18.11
C MET A 715 -42.70 -27.96 18.55
N THR A 716 -42.37 -29.08 17.90
CA THR A 716 -42.82 -30.42 18.29
C THR A 716 -41.86 -31.08 19.28
N GLU A 717 -42.26 -32.22 19.89
CA GLU A 717 -41.33 -33.00 20.72
C GLU A 717 -40.12 -33.52 19.93
N ASP A 718 -40.30 -33.84 18.65
CA ASP A 718 -39.21 -34.26 17.76
C ASP A 718 -38.22 -33.12 17.51
N ASP A 719 -38.70 -31.89 17.33
CA ASP A 719 -37.83 -30.71 17.20
C ASP A 719 -36.94 -30.54 18.43
N LEU A 720 -37.52 -30.63 19.63
CA LEU A 720 -36.78 -30.50 20.88
C LEU A 720 -35.80 -31.65 21.10
N ALA A 721 -36.20 -32.89 20.79
CA ALA A 721 -35.33 -34.06 20.88
C ALA A 721 -34.12 -33.97 19.94
N ASN A 722 -34.26 -33.28 18.81
CA ASN A 722 -33.19 -33.01 17.85
C ASN A 722 -32.48 -31.66 18.09
N GLY A 723 -32.74 -30.99 19.22
CA GLY A 723 -32.08 -29.73 19.59
C GLY A 723 -32.47 -28.54 18.73
N ARG A 724 -33.61 -28.57 18.05
CA ARG A 724 -34.12 -27.45 17.23
C ARG A 724 -34.92 -26.48 18.08
N LEU A 725 -34.65 -25.19 17.90
CA LEU A 725 -35.45 -24.09 18.40
C LEU A 725 -36.05 -23.36 17.18
N ILE A 726 -37.37 -23.26 17.11
CA ILE A 726 -38.08 -22.65 15.98
C ILE A 726 -38.79 -21.38 16.45
N CYS A 727 -38.29 -20.23 16.01
CA CYS A 727 -38.92 -18.93 16.21
C CYS A 727 -39.59 -18.47 14.91
N VAL A 728 -40.91 -18.26 14.94
CA VAL A 728 -41.69 -17.76 13.80
C VAL A 728 -41.90 -16.26 13.95
N ILE A 729 -41.48 -15.50 12.94
CA ILE A 729 -41.54 -14.05 12.92
C ILE A 729 -42.36 -13.62 11.71
N GLY A 730 -43.39 -12.80 11.94
CA GLY A 730 -44.11 -12.11 10.87
C GLY A 730 -43.93 -10.62 10.97
N VAL A 731 -43.75 -9.93 9.85
CA VAL A 731 -43.61 -8.47 9.77
C VAL A 731 -44.45 -7.90 8.63
N ALA A 732 -45.02 -6.73 8.84
CA ALA A 732 -45.78 -5.98 7.84
C ALA A 732 -44.93 -4.81 7.31
N PRO A 733 -44.31 -4.91 6.12
CA PRO A 733 -43.48 -3.83 5.57
C PRO A 733 -44.33 -2.65 5.06
N VAL A 734 -43.76 -1.44 5.09
CA VAL A 734 -44.39 -0.28 4.42
C VAL A 734 -44.17 -0.34 2.91
N PHE A 735 -45.25 -0.35 2.15
CA PHE A 735 -45.22 -0.31 0.68
C PHE A 735 -45.10 1.13 0.14
N PRO A 736 -44.34 1.36 -0.95
CA PRO A 736 -44.23 2.68 -1.55
C PRO A 736 -45.51 3.09 -2.30
N ALA A 737 -45.87 4.37 -2.22
CA ALA A 737 -46.93 4.96 -3.03
C ALA A 737 -46.46 5.20 -4.49
N GLU A 738 -46.49 4.15 -5.31
CA GLU A 738 -46.06 4.20 -6.73
C GLU A 738 -47.06 4.94 -7.63
N PHE A 739 -48.37 4.82 -7.36
CA PHE A 739 -49.44 5.45 -8.15
C PHE A 739 -50.26 6.40 -7.28
N VAL A 740 -50.37 7.65 -7.69
CA VAL A 740 -51.26 8.66 -7.08
C VAL A 740 -52.33 9.01 -8.09
N ILE A 741 -53.59 8.65 -7.79
CA ILE A 741 -54.73 8.83 -8.69
C ILE A 741 -55.62 9.94 -8.13
N PHE A 742 -55.61 11.11 -8.79
CA PHE A 742 -56.59 12.17 -8.54
C PHE A 742 -57.81 11.96 -9.42
N ARG A 743 -58.98 11.72 -8.83
CA ARG A 743 -60.25 11.65 -9.56
C ARG A 743 -60.94 13.01 -9.48
N ILE A 744 -60.99 13.73 -10.60
CA ILE A 744 -61.66 15.03 -10.69
C ILE A 744 -63.07 14.81 -11.26
N GLN A 745 -64.10 15.23 -10.53
CA GLN A 745 -65.49 15.18 -10.97
C GLN A 745 -66.03 16.60 -11.14
N GLN A 746 -66.77 16.83 -12.23
CA GLN A 746 -67.51 18.07 -12.41
C GLN A 746 -68.83 17.98 -11.64
N LYS A 747 -69.03 18.86 -10.66
CA LYS A 747 -70.31 18.99 -9.95
C LYS A 747 -71.26 19.85 -10.77
N THR A 748 -72.32 19.26 -11.34
CA THR A 748 -73.43 20.01 -11.93
C THR A 748 -74.31 20.60 -10.81
N ARG A 749 -74.75 21.85 -10.98
CA ARG A 749 -75.59 22.56 -10.01
C ARG A 749 -76.95 21.86 -9.94
N GLU A 750 -77.28 21.22 -8.82
CA GLU A 750 -78.63 20.71 -8.59
C GLU A 750 -79.61 21.89 -8.61
N SER A 751 -80.67 21.79 -9.42
CA SER A 751 -81.79 22.70 -9.36
C SER A 751 -82.59 22.41 -8.10
N GLN A 752 -82.54 23.32 -7.12
CA GLN A 752 -83.54 23.37 -6.07
C GLN A 752 -84.89 23.73 -6.70
N LEU A 753 -85.70 22.71 -6.97
CA LEU A 753 -87.14 22.87 -7.14
C LEU A 753 -87.78 22.34 -5.86
N ALA A 754 -88.43 23.25 -5.15
CA ALA A 754 -89.22 23.04 -3.94
C ALA A 754 -90.48 22.22 -4.22
#